data_AF-A0A932N3H8-F1
#
_entry.id   AF-A0A932N3H8-F1
#
_cell.length_a   1.000
_cell.length_b   1.000
_cell.length_c   1.000
_cell.angle_alpha   90.00
_cell.angle_beta   90.00
_cell.angle_gamma   90.00
#
_symmetry.space_group_name_H-M   'P 1'
#
loop_
_entity.id
_entity.type
_entity.pdbx_description
1 polymer ?
#
loop_
_entity_poly.entity_id
_entity_poly.type
_entity_poly.pdbx_seq_one_letter_code
_entity_poly.pdbx_strand_id
1 'polypeptide(L)'
;MPGCATNHASGQHVRRPRRSETFAVRRWLQIGAVSAGIGAAMLGFTLVGPQVGVAGADTSSEASASSSDSGSDTGGSSNSDSTAGSGSSTASADTGPSDSDDDADASSDTDDASDTSDRDDADTEADPTDTDRDAIADADTDETGAQSAAGSAADQSDDSTTSPDADDETPADDEVAEPAEQSNTADTSSTNTQPVAAAALQQATRTVTDPVTIWTADSQAWIDSLPISGYAKWNLEGALWAVRRTFFNLAPTVAPTQISGQVTGPVTGTVAAIDPENDWLVYRLVKGPKTGTVKVNADGSYTYTPGAGFNGVDTFTVAAIDLGIHVNLLNPLRGVGSSARNLINQGAITFDFDYTTGAEHWTAERRLALQQAADALIAYFLVTQPVVLNYEIKGQDDPTSRTLASAFSDLTSQDPGFWPTIVQHKLLTGVDANGAAVDGDIEWNFGKSWGLGEEVSSDQYDFRSTAMHELLHSFGFSSEVDADREDTDLSWSVFDQFVVSADGTRLIGADGVWNPANNPNLTGANGGLNFGGSNAVDAYGRPVPLYAPATWSPGSSGSHLDDATFAGPDHLLMDAIVAGRGLGERTLSDIEIGIMRDLGYTVTAPQPQAEAEAVAPQTIQLTDPVTVWTTDSQAWIDSLPISGYAKWNLEGALWAVRRTLFNLAPSVDPIQITGQVDGTVSGTIDAVDPENDWLAYRLIKGPKTGTVKVNADGSYIYTPGTGFNGVDSFTVAAIDLGLHVNLLNPLRGLGSSARNVINQGAITFDFDYTTGAEFWTAERRAALQAAANTLLTYFVVAAPVRLDYQVAGEDDPDSDTLASAFSDLISSAPGFHPTVVQNKLINGVDSNDSIADGEIEWNFAYKWALGDAVASDEYDFRDVMVHELLHSFGFTSRIRSAGLNTRENWSVFAGFVVASDGTKAIGSNFQWDTDYDPNLTGGGGGLYFGGANAIAAYGAVVPLYTPSVWQQGSSMGHLDDSTFTGDDQKIMNANGSQGLSIRKLSAIEIGILRDLGYTVRAL
;
A
#
# COMPACT_ATOMS: atom_id res chain seq x y z
N MET A 1 41.34 57.87 26.36
CA MET A 1 42.19 59.10 26.23
C MET A 1 42.22 59.53 24.75
N PRO A 2 42.60 60.78 24.41
CA PRO A 2 41.89 61.52 23.35
C PRO A 2 42.70 61.98 22.12
N GLY A 3 41.97 62.42 21.09
CA GLY A 3 42.40 63.28 19.95
C GLY A 3 41.23 63.35 18.95
N CYS A 4 40.67 64.48 18.50
CA CYS A 4 41.19 65.78 18.04
C CYS A 4 41.99 65.70 16.73
N ALA A 5 41.77 66.56 15.71
CA ALA A 5 40.70 67.54 15.44
C ALA A 5 40.85 68.12 14.01
N THR A 6 39.81 68.81 13.48
CA THR A 6 39.89 69.93 12.49
C THR A 6 40.56 69.72 11.10
N ASN A 7 40.32 70.51 10.03
CA ASN A 7 39.16 71.25 9.48
C ASN A 7 39.60 71.96 8.17
N HIS A 8 38.63 72.40 7.36
CA HIS A 8 38.65 73.38 6.24
C HIS A 8 38.51 72.79 4.81
N ALA A 9 37.40 73.02 4.08
CA ALA A 9 36.87 74.25 3.45
C ALA A 9 37.47 74.47 2.03
N SER A 10 36.77 74.98 1.00
CA SER A 10 35.47 75.70 0.86
C SER A 10 34.89 75.48 -0.57
N GLY A 11 33.68 75.88 -0.97
CA GLY A 11 32.52 76.45 -0.27
C GLY A 11 31.50 77.14 -1.23
N GLN A 12 30.30 77.46 -0.72
CA GLN A 12 29.27 78.37 -1.31
C GLN A 12 28.53 77.97 -2.62
N HIS A 13 27.27 78.37 -2.89
CA HIS A 13 26.09 78.55 -2.01
C HIS A 13 24.79 78.75 -2.84
N VAL A 14 23.71 78.02 -2.51
CA VAL A 14 22.31 78.42 -2.79
C VAL A 14 21.43 78.18 -1.53
N ARG A 15 20.26 78.82 -1.45
CA ARG A 15 19.35 78.93 -0.28
C ARG A 15 18.68 77.57 0.04
N ARG A 16 18.72 77.03 1.28
CA ARG A 16 17.86 77.28 2.49
C ARG A 16 16.36 76.99 2.28
N PRO A 17 15.61 76.44 3.26
CA PRO A 17 15.90 76.35 4.71
C PRO A 17 16.01 74.91 5.30
N ARG A 18 15.94 74.79 6.64
CA ARG A 18 15.98 73.56 7.48
C ARG A 18 14.53 73.19 7.92
N ARG A 19 14.19 72.05 8.57
CA ARG A 19 14.96 71.22 9.52
C ARG A 19 14.34 69.82 9.73
N SER A 20 15.19 68.89 10.20
CA SER A 20 14.93 67.65 10.96
C SER A 20 14.25 66.43 10.30
N GLU A 21 14.63 65.28 10.87
CA GLU A 21 14.06 63.92 10.79
C GLU A 21 14.49 62.99 9.64
N THR A 22 14.43 61.70 9.94
CA THR A 22 15.14 60.59 9.27
C THR A 22 14.19 59.66 8.53
N PHE A 23 14.72 58.95 7.52
CA PHE A 23 14.77 57.47 7.39
C PHE A 23 14.55 56.96 5.96
N ALA A 24 14.98 55.73 5.68
CA ALA A 24 15.25 55.19 4.33
C ALA A 24 14.01 54.58 3.61
N VAL A 25 12.87 55.27 3.62
CA VAL A 25 11.58 54.75 3.12
C VAL A 25 11.61 54.30 1.64
N ARG A 26 12.47 54.91 0.80
CA ARG A 26 12.57 54.59 -0.64
C ARG A 26 13.59 53.51 -1.03
N ARG A 27 14.04 52.67 -0.09
CA ARG A 27 14.72 51.38 -0.41
C ARG A 27 14.03 50.14 0.17
N TRP A 28 12.99 50.32 0.98
CA TRP A 28 12.20 49.22 1.55
C TRP A 28 11.13 48.64 0.59
N LEU A 29 10.71 49.42 -0.42
CA LEU A 29 9.61 49.09 -1.33
C LEU A 29 9.96 48.14 -2.50
N GLN A 30 11.14 47.51 -2.51
CA GLN A 30 11.54 46.54 -3.55
C GLN A 30 11.99 45.18 -3.01
N ILE A 31 11.88 44.93 -1.69
CA ILE A 31 12.24 43.64 -1.07
C ILE A 31 11.08 43.06 -0.24
N GLY A 32 10.18 43.91 0.30
CA GLY A 32 9.01 43.45 1.06
C GLY A 32 7.78 43.01 0.23
N ALA A 33 7.87 42.93 -1.10
CA ALA A 33 6.70 42.72 -1.97
C ALA A 33 6.26 41.24 -2.10
N VAL A 34 7.21 40.29 -2.06
CA VAL A 34 6.91 38.87 -2.32
C VAL A 34 6.18 38.21 -1.15
N SER A 35 6.62 38.46 0.09
CA SER A 35 6.04 37.87 1.31
C SER A 35 4.59 38.31 1.56
N ALA A 36 4.21 39.51 1.12
CA ALA A 36 2.83 39.98 1.20
C ALA A 36 1.93 39.41 0.07
N GLY A 37 2.52 39.05 -1.08
CA GLY A 37 1.78 38.56 -2.25
C GLY A 37 1.04 37.25 -1.99
N ILE A 38 1.69 36.28 -1.33
CA ILE A 38 1.10 34.96 -1.05
C ILE A 38 -0.08 35.08 -0.07
N GLY A 39 0.10 35.82 1.03
CA GLY A 39 -0.99 36.08 1.99
C GLY A 39 -2.15 36.90 1.40
N ALA A 40 -1.85 37.86 0.51
CA ALA A 40 -2.89 38.64 -0.18
C ALA A 40 -3.62 37.84 -1.26
N ALA A 41 -2.96 36.89 -1.94
CA ALA A 41 -3.60 35.98 -2.89
C ALA A 41 -4.59 35.04 -2.18
N MET A 42 -4.18 34.45 -1.05
CA MET A 42 -5.04 33.60 -0.21
C MET A 42 -6.28 34.34 0.31
N LEU A 43 -6.17 35.64 0.59
CA LEU A 43 -7.31 36.50 0.98
C LEU A 43 -8.11 37.08 -0.20
N GLY A 44 -7.62 36.94 -1.44
CA GLY A 44 -8.23 37.55 -2.63
C GLY A 44 -9.43 36.78 -3.19
N PHE A 45 -9.41 35.44 -3.09
CA PHE A 45 -10.38 34.58 -3.77
C PHE A 45 -11.79 34.54 -3.15
N THR A 46 -12.01 35.12 -1.96
CA THR A 46 -13.33 35.20 -1.33
C THR A 46 -14.10 36.50 -1.64
N LEU A 47 -13.54 37.41 -2.45
CA LEU A 47 -14.04 38.78 -2.61
C LEU A 47 -14.23 39.27 -4.06
N VAL A 48 -14.07 38.41 -5.07
CA VAL A 48 -14.27 38.76 -6.49
C VAL A 48 -15.30 37.86 -7.16
N GLY A 49 -16.58 38.05 -6.83
CA GLY A 49 -17.67 37.63 -7.70
C GLY A 49 -17.82 38.59 -8.89
N PRO A 50 -18.21 38.13 -10.10
CA PRO A 50 -18.45 39.02 -11.23
C PRO A 50 -19.62 39.97 -10.94
N GLN A 51 -19.49 41.23 -11.36
CA GLN A 51 -20.43 42.28 -10.99
C GLN A 51 -21.78 42.13 -11.69
N VAL A 52 -22.85 41.97 -10.91
CA VAL A 52 -24.23 42.11 -11.39
C VAL A 52 -24.52 43.59 -11.61
N GLY A 53 -24.84 43.97 -12.86
CA GLY A 53 -25.26 45.33 -13.19
C GLY A 53 -26.62 45.67 -12.58
N VAL A 54 -26.69 46.74 -11.79
CA VAL A 54 -27.94 47.16 -11.13
C VAL A 54 -28.88 47.89 -12.09
N ALA A 55 -30.04 47.30 -12.33
CA ALA A 55 -31.27 47.97 -12.70
C ALA A 55 -32.38 47.42 -11.81
N GLY A 56 -33.25 48.26 -11.24
CA GLY A 56 -34.23 47.82 -10.24
C GLY A 56 -35.51 48.64 -10.23
N ALA A 57 -36.53 48.08 -9.58
CA ALA A 57 -37.76 48.76 -9.16
C ALA A 57 -38.42 47.98 -7.99
N ASP A 58 -39.25 48.68 -7.22
CA ASP A 58 -40.07 48.18 -6.09
C ASP A 58 -40.93 46.94 -6.47
N THR A 59 -41.44 46.11 -5.55
CA THR A 59 -42.20 46.43 -4.30
C THR A 59 -42.28 45.26 -3.29
N SER A 60 -42.60 45.58 -2.01
CA SER A 60 -43.43 44.84 -1.00
C SER A 60 -43.67 43.31 -1.12
N SER A 61 -43.72 42.49 -0.03
CA SER A 61 -43.71 42.78 1.42
C SER A 61 -43.69 41.50 2.28
N GLU A 62 -43.13 41.64 3.49
CA GLU A 62 -43.51 41.03 4.79
C GLU A 62 -43.84 39.53 5.00
N ALA A 63 -43.33 39.08 6.16
CA ALA A 63 -43.95 38.17 7.15
C ALA A 63 -43.77 36.64 7.05
N SER A 64 -43.70 36.05 8.24
CA SER A 64 -43.58 34.62 8.55
C SER A 64 -44.86 34.10 9.20
N ALA A 65 -45.17 32.81 9.06
CA ALA A 65 -45.97 32.06 10.04
C ALA A 65 -45.79 30.54 9.87
N SER A 66 -46.25 29.77 10.86
CA SER A 66 -46.14 28.31 10.92
C SER A 66 -47.51 27.66 11.22
N SER A 67 -47.50 26.32 11.25
CA SER A 67 -48.46 25.41 11.92
C SER A 67 -49.73 24.93 11.16
N SER A 68 -50.20 23.78 11.66
CA SER A 68 -51.36 22.95 11.29
C SER A 68 -52.70 23.58 11.78
N ASP A 69 -53.91 23.04 11.57
CA ASP A 69 -54.33 21.63 11.44
C ASP A 69 -55.73 21.45 10.76
N SER A 70 -56.10 20.19 10.54
CA SER A 70 -57.38 19.51 10.25
C SER A 70 -58.74 20.26 10.10
N GLY A 71 -59.60 19.67 9.24
CA GLY A 71 -61.05 19.94 9.10
C GLY A 71 -61.71 18.91 8.15
N SER A 72 -62.95 18.47 8.40
CA SER A 72 -63.49 17.18 7.88
C SER A 72 -64.98 17.15 7.48
N ASP A 73 -65.50 15.93 7.22
CA ASP A 73 -66.91 15.48 7.18
C ASP A 73 -67.68 15.64 5.83
N THR A 74 -68.71 14.81 5.45
CA THR A 74 -69.56 13.87 6.23
C THR A 74 -69.94 12.52 5.56
N GLY A 75 -70.09 11.46 6.38
CA GLY A 75 -71.07 10.34 6.23
C GLY A 75 -70.56 8.99 5.68
N GLY A 76 -70.95 7.79 6.17
CA GLY A 76 -71.85 7.34 7.27
C GLY A 76 -72.52 5.98 6.93
N SER A 77 -73.08 5.13 7.83
CA SER A 77 -73.11 5.06 9.32
C SER A 77 -73.78 3.73 9.81
N SER A 78 -73.42 3.22 11.01
CA SER A 78 -74.17 2.25 11.88
C SER A 78 -74.38 0.78 11.43
N ASN A 79 -74.50 -0.27 12.28
CA ASN A 79 -74.55 -0.39 13.77
C ASN A 79 -74.25 -1.83 14.31
N SER A 80 -73.74 -1.96 15.57
CA SER A 80 -74.00 -2.97 16.67
C SER A 80 -74.35 -4.47 16.41
N ASP A 81 -74.08 -5.51 17.25
CA ASP A 81 -73.84 -5.65 18.71
C ASP A 81 -73.36 -7.09 19.14
N SER A 82 -72.89 -7.28 20.40
CA SER A 82 -72.93 -8.53 21.24
C SER A 82 -72.08 -9.80 20.90
N THR A 83 -71.78 -10.81 21.75
CA THR A 83 -71.48 -10.93 23.23
C THR A 83 -70.82 -12.30 23.62
N ALA A 84 -69.69 -12.26 24.36
CA ALA A 84 -69.27 -13.04 25.56
C ALA A 84 -69.28 -14.61 25.71
N GLY A 85 -68.24 -15.13 26.42
CA GLY A 85 -68.16 -16.48 27.09
C GLY A 85 -67.04 -17.41 26.52
N SER A 86 -66.06 -18.02 27.21
CA SER A 86 -65.75 -18.43 28.62
C SER A 86 -66.17 -19.86 29.02
N GLY A 87 -65.20 -20.74 29.35
CA GLY A 87 -65.44 -22.10 29.91
C GLY A 87 -64.17 -22.98 30.05
N SER A 88 -64.06 -23.81 31.11
CA SER A 88 -62.82 -24.48 31.54
C SER A 88 -62.91 -26.03 31.63
N SER A 89 -61.74 -26.69 31.60
CA SER A 89 -61.34 -27.93 32.31
C SER A 89 -61.85 -29.36 31.93
N THR A 90 -60.86 -30.23 31.61
CA THR A 90 -60.62 -31.63 32.08
C THR A 90 -61.51 -32.84 31.68
N ALA A 91 -60.87 -33.91 31.12
CA ALA A 91 -60.67 -35.26 31.75
C ALA A 91 -60.83 -36.54 30.87
N SER A 92 -59.69 -37.25 30.64
CA SER A 92 -59.48 -38.73 30.82
C SER A 92 -59.86 -39.80 29.76
N ALA A 93 -59.09 -40.92 29.82
CA ALA A 93 -59.29 -42.30 29.28
C ALA A 93 -59.04 -42.57 27.77
N ASP A 94 -58.54 -43.74 27.31
CA ASP A 94 -57.74 -44.84 27.93
C ASP A 94 -57.19 -45.81 26.82
N THR A 95 -56.39 -46.82 27.21
CA THR A 95 -55.95 -48.05 26.51
C THR A 95 -54.65 -48.06 25.68
N GLY A 96 -53.68 -48.87 26.15
CA GLY A 96 -52.59 -49.50 25.38
C GLY A 96 -52.99 -50.93 24.96
N PRO A 97 -52.13 -51.99 25.06
CA PRO A 97 -50.79 -52.11 25.69
C PRO A 97 -49.73 -52.65 24.66
N SER A 98 -48.47 -53.06 24.93
CA SER A 98 -47.47 -52.99 26.04
C SER A 98 -46.08 -53.44 25.48
N ASP A 99 -45.06 -53.58 26.35
CA ASP A 99 -43.87 -54.47 26.21
C ASP A 99 -42.73 -54.00 25.25
N SER A 100 -41.42 -54.25 25.47
CA SER A 100 -40.65 -54.73 26.65
C SER A 100 -39.12 -54.62 26.43
N ASP A 101 -38.37 -54.17 27.46
CA ASP A 101 -37.03 -54.62 27.96
C ASP A 101 -35.77 -54.60 27.02
N ASP A 102 -34.50 -54.38 27.43
CA ASP A 102 -33.84 -53.96 28.70
C ASP A 102 -32.35 -53.55 28.42
N ASP A 103 -31.72 -52.79 29.35
CA ASP A 103 -30.26 -52.69 29.68
C ASP A 103 -29.15 -52.47 28.58
N ALA A 104 -27.85 -52.35 28.91
CA ALA A 104 -27.09 -51.40 29.75
C ALA A 104 -25.56 -51.69 29.67
N ASP A 105 -24.72 -50.67 29.90
CA ASP A 105 -23.31 -50.70 30.38
C ASP A 105 -22.12 -51.34 29.60
N ALA A 106 -20.96 -50.67 29.81
CA ALA A 106 -19.58 -51.18 30.01
C ALA A 106 -18.67 -51.72 28.87
N SER A 107 -17.65 -50.90 28.55
CA SER A 107 -16.19 -51.18 28.60
C SER A 107 -15.46 -52.22 27.70
N SER A 108 -14.41 -51.69 27.05
CA SER A 108 -12.99 -52.15 27.07
C SER A 108 -12.48 -53.38 26.27
N ASP A 109 -11.37 -53.10 25.57
CA ASP A 109 -10.11 -53.87 25.47
C ASP A 109 -9.79 -54.88 24.33
N THR A 110 -8.64 -54.55 23.71
CA THR A 110 -7.54 -55.41 23.20
C THR A 110 -7.63 -56.20 21.87
N ASP A 111 -6.64 -55.88 21.03
CA ASP A 111 -5.66 -56.76 20.36
C ASP A 111 -6.09 -57.95 19.47
N ASP A 112 -5.61 -57.94 18.22
CA ASP A 112 -4.55 -58.87 17.78
C ASP A 112 -3.74 -58.27 16.59
N ALA A 113 -2.56 -58.82 16.26
CA ALA A 113 -1.63 -58.20 15.31
C ALA A 113 -0.68 -59.17 14.55
N SER A 114 -0.08 -58.64 13.47
CA SER A 114 1.23 -59.03 12.87
C SER A 114 1.33 -60.26 11.94
N ASP A 115 2.56 -60.48 11.44
CA ASP A 115 3.05 -61.47 10.46
C ASP A 115 2.61 -61.34 8.97
N THR A 116 3.46 -61.53 7.94
CA THR A 116 4.92 -61.87 7.91
C THR A 116 5.67 -61.31 6.68
N SER A 117 7.01 -61.40 6.75
CA SER A 117 8.07 -61.15 5.74
C SER A 117 8.19 -62.29 4.67
N ASP A 118 9.11 -62.37 3.67
CA ASP A 118 10.32 -61.63 3.23
C ASP A 118 10.79 -62.09 1.81
N ARG A 119 11.62 -61.29 1.09
CA ARG A 119 12.81 -61.64 0.23
C ARG A 119 12.82 -62.21 -1.24
N ASP A 120 13.75 -61.60 -2.01
CA ASP A 120 14.83 -62.07 -2.94
C ASP A 120 14.64 -62.57 -4.43
N ASP A 121 15.31 -61.82 -5.35
CA ASP A 121 16.23 -62.17 -6.48
C ASP A 121 15.91 -62.89 -7.84
N ALA A 122 16.13 -62.11 -8.95
CA ALA A 122 17.08 -62.32 -10.10
C ALA A 122 16.79 -63.12 -11.42
N ASP A 123 17.65 -62.84 -12.44
CA ASP A 123 18.01 -63.55 -13.72
C ASP A 123 17.08 -63.52 -14.98
N THR A 124 17.50 -63.43 -16.28
CA THR A 124 18.70 -62.89 -17.04
C THR A 124 18.42 -62.82 -18.59
N GLU A 125 19.46 -62.54 -19.43
CA GLU A 125 19.61 -62.74 -20.93
C GLU A 125 19.16 -61.60 -21.90
N ALA A 126 19.85 -61.24 -23.02
CA ALA A 126 21.10 -61.73 -23.66
C ALA A 126 21.83 -60.65 -24.55
N ASP A 127 23.00 -61.01 -25.13
CA ASP A 127 23.97 -60.23 -25.97
C ASP A 127 23.96 -60.75 -27.48
N PRO A 128 24.87 -60.48 -28.48
CA PRO A 128 26.13 -59.68 -28.55
C PRO A 128 26.51 -58.97 -29.91
N THR A 129 27.74 -58.40 -29.98
CA THR A 129 28.66 -58.11 -31.16
C THR A 129 28.35 -57.02 -32.23
N ASP A 130 29.32 -56.35 -32.93
CA ASP A 130 30.78 -56.03 -32.77
C ASP A 130 31.32 -55.04 -33.88
N THR A 131 32.54 -54.47 -33.70
CA THR A 131 33.49 -53.83 -34.68
C THR A 131 33.29 -52.44 -35.36
N ASP A 132 33.99 -51.42 -34.82
CA ASP A 132 35.11 -50.59 -35.38
C ASP A 132 35.23 -50.12 -36.88
N ARG A 133 35.49 -48.78 -37.05
CA ARG A 133 36.57 -48.08 -37.83
C ARG A 133 36.48 -47.46 -39.26
N ASP A 134 37.13 -46.28 -39.35
CA ASP A 134 37.94 -45.62 -40.43
C ASP A 134 37.34 -45.25 -41.83
N ALA A 135 37.81 -44.26 -42.63
CA ALA A 135 38.49 -42.94 -42.44
C ALA A 135 38.75 -42.20 -43.81
N ILE A 136 39.09 -40.88 -43.79
CA ILE A 136 39.88 -40.08 -44.80
C ILE A 136 39.21 -39.53 -46.11
N ALA A 137 39.78 -38.41 -46.61
CA ALA A 137 39.62 -37.66 -47.90
C ALA A 137 38.72 -36.40 -47.84
N ASP A 138 39.18 -35.16 -48.05
CA ASP A 138 39.88 -34.49 -49.20
C ASP A 138 38.92 -34.11 -50.36
N ALA A 139 38.96 -32.92 -51.00
CA ALA A 139 39.66 -31.63 -50.78
C ALA A 139 39.09 -30.55 -51.75
N ASP A 140 39.57 -29.28 -51.64
CA ASP A 140 39.71 -28.27 -52.73
C ASP A 140 38.43 -27.73 -53.48
N THR A 141 38.36 -26.54 -54.11
CA THR A 141 39.19 -25.30 -54.16
C THR A 141 38.37 -24.09 -54.71
N ASP A 142 38.85 -22.86 -54.40
CA ASP A 142 39.02 -21.66 -55.26
C ASP A 142 37.91 -21.01 -56.15
N GLU A 143 37.76 -19.69 -55.92
CA GLU A 143 37.85 -18.57 -56.91
C GLU A 143 36.69 -18.28 -57.93
N THR A 144 36.53 -17.08 -58.56
CA THR A 144 37.16 -15.73 -58.45
C THR A 144 36.22 -14.61 -58.97
N GLY A 145 36.52 -13.34 -58.63
CA GLY A 145 36.31 -12.14 -59.49
C GLY A 145 34.95 -11.41 -59.40
N ALA A 146 34.81 -10.08 -59.28
CA ALA A 146 35.41 -8.92 -59.99
C ALA A 146 34.81 -8.68 -61.41
N GLN A 147 34.48 -7.46 -61.89
CA GLN A 147 34.66 -6.10 -61.34
C GLN A 147 33.81 -5.02 -62.08
N SER A 148 33.39 -3.95 -61.37
CA SER A 148 33.25 -2.53 -61.79
C SER A 148 32.40 -2.03 -63.01
N ALA A 149 31.41 -1.16 -62.68
CA ALA A 149 31.30 0.28 -63.06
C ALA A 149 30.51 0.83 -64.29
N ALA A 150 29.60 1.78 -63.95
CA ALA A 150 29.26 3.09 -64.58
C ALA A 150 28.43 3.20 -65.89
N GLY A 151 27.49 4.17 -65.97
CA GLY A 151 26.60 4.30 -67.16
C GLY A 151 25.74 5.55 -67.52
N SER A 152 25.46 6.54 -66.64
CA SER A 152 25.01 7.93 -66.99
C SER A 152 23.75 8.24 -67.88
N ALA A 153 22.75 8.90 -67.25
CA ALA A 153 22.00 10.13 -67.69
C ALA A 153 20.75 10.14 -68.62
N ALA A 154 19.85 11.09 -68.27
CA ALA A 154 18.79 11.78 -69.04
C ALA A 154 17.50 10.98 -69.43
N ASP A 155 16.32 11.59 -69.69
CA ASP A 155 15.93 13.02 -69.86
C ASP A 155 14.43 13.29 -69.53
N GLN A 156 14.02 14.58 -69.49
CA GLN A 156 12.72 15.28 -69.81
C GLN A 156 11.38 14.48 -69.99
N SER A 157 10.15 15.02 -69.76
CA SER A 157 9.64 16.40 -69.46
C SER A 157 8.09 16.42 -69.26
N ASP A 158 7.54 17.53 -68.72
CA ASP A 158 6.23 18.17 -69.06
C ASP A 158 4.87 17.44 -68.78
N ASP A 159 3.70 18.09 -68.58
CA ASP A 159 3.35 19.49 -68.20
C ASP A 159 1.83 19.62 -67.82
N SER A 160 1.50 20.62 -66.99
CA SER A 160 0.23 21.39 -66.92
C SER A 160 -1.14 20.80 -66.45
N THR A 161 -1.63 21.34 -65.31
CA THR A 161 -3.01 21.91 -65.11
C THR A 161 -4.26 20.99 -65.12
N THR A 162 -5.44 21.33 -64.56
CA THR A 162 -5.99 22.60 -64.03
C THR A 162 -7.03 22.38 -62.90
N SER A 163 -7.24 23.36 -62.03
CA SER A 163 -8.43 23.57 -61.15
C SER A 163 -9.51 24.43 -61.90
N PRO A 164 -10.65 24.96 -61.37
CA PRO A 164 -11.03 25.18 -59.95
C PRO A 164 -12.55 25.14 -59.54
N ASP A 165 -12.80 25.59 -58.29
CA ASP A 165 -13.97 26.33 -57.74
C ASP A 165 -15.38 25.72 -57.53
N ALA A 166 -15.89 25.80 -56.28
CA ALA A 166 -17.06 26.59 -55.82
C ALA A 166 -17.96 25.92 -54.72
N ASP A 167 -18.55 26.75 -53.84
CA ASP A 167 -19.23 26.37 -52.58
C ASP A 167 -20.79 26.48 -52.58
N ASP A 168 -21.39 26.02 -51.46
CA ASP A 168 -22.54 26.59 -50.70
C ASP A 168 -24.00 26.00 -50.82
N GLU A 169 -24.81 26.30 -49.79
CA GLU A 169 -26.29 26.26 -49.64
C GLU A 169 -27.10 24.99 -49.22
N THR A 170 -27.06 24.68 -47.90
CA THR A 170 -28.20 24.49 -46.93
C THR A 170 -29.37 23.43 -47.20
N PRO A 171 -30.50 23.30 -46.42
CA PRO A 171 -30.82 22.02 -45.70
C PRO A 171 -32.30 21.51 -45.71
N ALA A 172 -32.69 20.65 -44.72
CA ALA A 172 -34.05 20.19 -44.29
C ALA A 172 -34.68 18.96 -45.05
N ASP A 173 -35.61 18.13 -44.51
CA ASP A 173 -36.03 17.69 -43.14
C ASP A 173 -37.01 16.46 -43.24
N ASP A 174 -37.52 15.94 -42.10
CA ASP A 174 -38.68 15.00 -41.90
C ASP A 174 -38.53 13.48 -42.29
N GLU A 175 -39.19 12.48 -41.67
CA GLU A 175 -40.21 12.45 -40.58
C GLU A 175 -40.20 11.14 -39.70
N VAL A 176 -40.15 11.31 -38.37
CA VAL A 176 -40.80 10.58 -37.23
C VAL A 176 -41.19 9.08 -37.25
N ALA A 177 -40.76 8.33 -36.21
CA ALA A 177 -41.57 7.30 -35.48
C ALA A 177 -41.03 6.99 -34.05
N GLU A 178 -41.91 6.70 -33.07
CA GLU A 178 -41.64 6.44 -31.62
C GLU A 178 -42.47 5.20 -31.13
N PRO A 179 -42.42 4.68 -29.86
CA PRO A 179 -41.80 5.19 -28.60
C PRO A 179 -41.04 4.16 -27.69
N ALA A 180 -40.41 4.67 -26.60
CA ALA A 180 -40.12 4.06 -25.26
C ALA A 180 -39.47 2.64 -25.13
N GLU A 181 -38.51 2.34 -24.24
CA GLU A 181 -38.20 2.85 -22.88
C GLU A 181 -36.67 2.97 -22.55
N GLN A 182 -36.37 3.64 -21.43
CA GLN A 182 -35.13 3.67 -20.61
C GLN A 182 -33.82 3.01 -21.11
N SER A 183 -32.80 3.83 -21.39
CA SER A 183 -31.42 3.59 -20.88
C SER A 183 -30.60 4.89 -20.93
N ASN A 184 -29.46 4.94 -20.24
CA ASN A 184 -28.62 6.14 -20.14
C ASN A 184 -27.76 6.34 -21.39
N THR A 185 -27.81 7.53 -21.99
CA THR A 185 -26.80 7.96 -22.96
C THR A 185 -25.53 8.41 -22.24
N ALA A 186 -24.53 7.52 -22.21
CA ALA A 186 -23.14 7.90 -22.05
C ALA A 186 -22.48 7.83 -23.43
N ASP A 187 -21.88 8.93 -23.85
CA ASP A 187 -20.98 9.03 -25.01
C ASP A 187 -19.76 9.83 -24.53
N THR A 188 -18.52 9.33 -24.38
CA THR A 188 -17.75 8.21 -25.00
C THR A 188 -17.05 8.48 -26.34
N SER A 189 -16.76 9.75 -26.62
CA SER A 189 -15.53 10.09 -27.32
C SER A 189 -14.30 9.83 -26.42
N SER A 190 -13.72 8.63 -26.50
CA SER A 190 -12.37 8.36 -25.99
C SER A 190 -11.66 7.32 -26.84
N THR A 191 -10.77 7.79 -27.72
CA THR A 191 -9.74 6.96 -28.35
C THR A 191 -8.87 6.31 -27.27
N ASN A 192 -8.44 5.07 -27.53
CA ASN A 192 -7.74 4.24 -26.57
C ASN A 192 -6.22 4.29 -26.80
N THR A 193 -5.43 4.57 -25.76
CA THR A 193 -3.96 4.52 -25.84
C THR A 193 -3.34 4.02 -24.53
N GLN A 194 -2.83 2.78 -24.56
CA GLN A 194 -1.74 2.28 -23.73
C GLN A 194 -0.82 1.44 -24.61
N PRO A 195 0.49 1.38 -24.33
CA PRO A 195 1.21 1.72 -23.10
C PRO A 195 1.99 3.04 -23.18
N VAL A 196 1.29 4.13 -23.49
CA VAL A 196 1.79 5.51 -23.27
C VAL A 196 1.57 5.93 -21.80
N ALA A 197 1.54 4.98 -20.86
CA ALA A 197 0.85 5.10 -19.57
C ALA A 197 1.34 6.26 -18.70
N ALA A 198 2.65 6.40 -18.49
CA ALA A 198 3.24 7.47 -17.69
C ALA A 198 3.56 8.73 -18.53
N ALA A 199 3.95 8.55 -19.79
CA ALA A 199 4.38 9.63 -20.68
C ALA A 199 3.20 10.41 -21.29
N ALA A 200 2.10 9.75 -21.68
CA ALA A 200 0.84 10.44 -22.01
C ALA A 200 0.07 10.88 -20.76
N LEU A 201 0.34 10.35 -19.56
CA LEU A 201 -0.03 11.05 -18.33
C LEU A 201 0.70 12.40 -18.16
N GLN A 202 1.74 12.68 -18.96
CA GLN A 202 2.28 14.03 -19.14
C GLN A 202 1.80 14.69 -20.43
N GLN A 203 1.70 13.97 -21.57
CA GLN A 203 1.32 14.56 -22.86
C GLN A 203 -0.20 14.78 -23.04
N ALA A 204 -1.08 13.81 -22.75
CA ALA A 204 -2.54 14.03 -22.80
C ALA A 204 -2.98 15.06 -21.75
N THR A 205 -2.32 15.06 -20.58
CA THR A 205 -2.49 16.06 -19.51
C THR A 205 -2.03 17.47 -19.91
N ARG A 206 -1.26 17.65 -21.00
CA ARG A 206 -0.97 19.00 -21.53
C ARG A 206 -2.19 19.65 -22.20
N THR A 207 -3.10 18.88 -22.82
CA THR A 207 -4.19 19.42 -23.64
C THR A 207 -5.36 19.99 -22.80
N VAL A 208 -5.47 19.61 -21.53
CA VAL A 208 -6.24 20.36 -20.51
C VAL A 208 -5.35 20.52 -19.28
N THR A 209 -4.37 21.43 -19.39
CA THR A 209 -3.35 21.61 -18.34
C THR A 209 -3.97 22.18 -17.07
N ASP A 210 -3.82 21.45 -15.96
CA ASP A 210 -4.27 21.88 -14.65
C ASP A 210 -3.52 23.14 -14.17
N PRO A 211 -4.23 24.19 -13.67
CA PRO A 211 -3.59 25.40 -13.17
C PRO A 211 -2.65 25.16 -11.98
N VAL A 212 -2.84 24.11 -11.17
CA VAL A 212 -1.90 23.74 -10.09
C VAL A 212 -0.60 23.24 -10.70
N THR A 213 -0.68 22.41 -11.72
CA THR A 213 0.48 21.87 -12.44
C THR A 213 1.28 22.96 -13.16
N ILE A 214 0.62 23.94 -13.81
CA ILE A 214 1.29 25.14 -14.34
C ILE A 214 1.94 25.95 -13.20
N TRP A 215 1.18 26.28 -12.15
CA TRP A 215 1.67 27.05 -11.00
C TRP A 215 2.89 26.42 -10.31
N THR A 216 2.93 25.09 -10.25
CA THR A 216 4.05 24.34 -9.66
C THR A 216 5.29 24.44 -10.54
N ALA A 217 5.15 24.28 -11.86
CA ALA A 217 6.26 24.42 -12.80
C ALA A 217 6.85 25.84 -12.80
N ASP A 218 5.99 26.87 -12.82
CA ASP A 218 6.39 28.27 -12.69
C ASP A 218 7.09 28.56 -11.36
N SER A 219 6.59 27.99 -10.26
CA SER A 219 7.15 28.18 -8.92
C SER A 219 8.49 27.47 -8.74
N GLN A 220 8.65 26.25 -9.28
CA GLN A 220 9.92 25.53 -9.30
C GLN A 220 10.95 26.27 -10.15
N ALA A 221 10.61 26.65 -11.39
CA ALA A 221 11.49 27.43 -12.25
C ALA A 221 11.89 28.79 -11.62
N TRP A 222 10.99 29.39 -10.83
CA TRP A 222 11.33 30.56 -10.03
C TRP A 222 12.35 30.24 -8.92
N ILE A 223 12.17 29.17 -8.13
CA ILE A 223 13.16 28.75 -7.11
C ILE A 223 14.52 28.44 -7.75
N ASP A 224 14.53 27.76 -8.89
CA ASP A 224 15.72 27.48 -9.68
C ASP A 224 16.44 28.75 -10.16
N SER A 225 15.70 29.84 -10.42
CA SER A 225 16.29 31.13 -10.78
C SER A 225 16.94 31.88 -9.59
N LEU A 226 16.67 31.47 -8.33
CA LEU A 226 17.12 32.23 -7.16
C LEU A 226 18.65 32.12 -6.91
N PRO A 227 19.35 33.24 -6.67
CA PRO A 227 20.79 33.26 -6.36
C PRO A 227 21.05 32.96 -4.87
N ILE A 228 20.56 31.81 -4.41
CA ILE A 228 20.67 31.31 -3.02
C ILE A 228 21.40 29.95 -2.99
N SER A 229 21.78 29.47 -1.80
CA SER A 229 22.44 28.16 -1.68
C SER A 229 21.49 27.01 -2.04
N GLY A 230 22.04 25.88 -2.50
CA GLY A 230 21.24 24.69 -2.83
C GLY A 230 20.36 24.21 -1.67
N TYR A 231 20.87 24.26 -0.43
CA TYR A 231 20.08 23.98 0.77
C TYR A 231 18.90 24.96 0.94
N ALA A 232 19.06 26.23 0.60
CA ALA A 232 17.96 27.20 0.67
C ALA A 232 16.94 27.01 -0.47
N LYS A 233 17.34 26.49 -1.64
CA LYS A 233 16.41 26.05 -2.69
C LYS A 233 15.62 24.82 -2.23
N TRP A 234 16.31 23.77 -1.81
CA TRP A 234 15.72 22.52 -1.30
C TRP A 234 14.64 22.75 -0.24
N ASN A 235 14.82 23.71 0.67
CA ASN A 235 13.79 24.08 1.64
C ASN A 235 12.59 24.83 1.02
N LEU A 236 12.79 25.67 0.00
CA LEU A 236 11.68 26.32 -0.72
C LEU A 236 10.92 25.33 -1.61
N GLU A 237 11.63 24.36 -2.19
CA GLU A 237 11.05 23.25 -2.95
C GLU A 237 10.20 22.39 -2.01
N GLY A 238 10.74 21.97 -0.85
CA GLY A 238 9.98 21.28 0.19
C GLY A 238 8.72 22.04 0.62
N ALA A 239 8.80 23.36 0.80
CA ALA A 239 7.65 24.20 1.14
C ALA A 239 6.61 24.29 -0.01
N LEU A 240 7.06 24.39 -1.27
CA LEU A 240 6.18 24.35 -2.45
C LEU A 240 5.43 23.02 -2.55
N TRP A 241 6.15 21.90 -2.45
CA TRP A 241 5.59 20.55 -2.50
C TRP A 241 4.69 20.23 -1.29
N ALA A 242 4.95 20.82 -0.12
CA ALA A 242 4.05 20.74 1.04
C ALA A 242 2.74 21.49 0.77
N VAL A 243 2.78 22.74 0.29
CA VAL A 243 1.56 23.50 -0.06
C VAL A 243 0.73 22.78 -1.13
N ARG A 244 1.38 22.20 -2.14
CA ARG A 244 0.71 21.38 -3.17
C ARG A 244 -0.01 20.17 -2.55
N ARG A 245 0.70 19.33 -1.79
CA ARG A 245 0.14 18.15 -1.11
C ARG A 245 -0.93 18.43 -0.07
N THR A 246 -0.96 19.63 0.50
CA THR A 246 -1.89 20.00 1.58
C THR A 246 -3.17 20.70 1.08
N PHE A 247 -3.16 21.32 -0.10
CA PHE A 247 -4.29 22.12 -0.59
C PHE A 247 -4.73 21.81 -2.04
N PHE A 248 -3.91 21.11 -2.80
CA PHE A 248 -4.11 20.87 -4.23
C PHE A 248 -3.74 19.44 -4.66
N ASN A 249 -3.78 18.50 -3.72
CA ASN A 249 -3.44 17.09 -3.93
C ASN A 249 -4.32 16.47 -5.04
N LEU A 250 -3.71 15.79 -5.99
CA LEU A 250 -4.32 15.13 -7.15
C LEU A 250 -4.51 13.63 -6.87
N ALA A 251 -5.43 12.97 -7.58
CA ALA A 251 -5.61 11.53 -7.36
C ALA A 251 -4.44 10.75 -7.99
N PRO A 252 -3.89 9.73 -7.32
CA PRO A 252 -2.93 8.82 -7.94
C PRO A 252 -3.57 8.12 -9.12
N THR A 253 -2.83 8.01 -10.23
CA THR A 253 -3.31 7.32 -11.43
C THR A 253 -2.77 5.90 -11.47
N VAL A 254 -3.66 4.92 -11.44
CA VAL A 254 -3.33 3.50 -11.63
C VAL A 254 -3.26 3.20 -13.13
N ALA A 255 -2.16 2.59 -13.56
CA ALA A 255 -2.09 1.98 -14.88
C ALA A 255 -2.67 0.55 -14.83
N PRO A 256 -3.48 0.13 -15.81
CA PRO A 256 -3.76 -1.27 -16.09
C PRO A 256 -2.48 -2.12 -16.01
N THR A 257 -2.38 -2.96 -15.00
CA THR A 257 -1.28 -3.92 -14.91
C THR A 257 -1.67 -5.11 -15.77
N GLN A 258 -0.89 -5.35 -16.82
CA GLN A 258 -1.15 -6.40 -17.80
C GLN A 258 0.01 -7.38 -17.74
N ILE A 259 -0.29 -8.67 -17.60
CA ILE A 259 0.74 -9.73 -17.52
C ILE A 259 0.52 -10.78 -18.60
N SER A 260 1.51 -10.90 -19.46
CA SER A 260 1.77 -11.94 -20.45
C SER A 260 2.93 -12.84 -20.01
N GLY A 261 3.33 -13.81 -20.84
CA GLY A 261 4.55 -14.61 -20.67
C GLY A 261 4.51 -15.75 -19.65
N GLN A 262 3.66 -15.69 -18.63
CA GLN A 262 3.40 -16.84 -17.73
C GLN A 262 2.39 -17.79 -18.35
N VAL A 263 2.86 -18.87 -18.99
CA VAL A 263 2.00 -19.90 -19.61
C VAL A 263 1.42 -20.91 -18.60
N THR A 264 2.08 -21.17 -17.47
CA THR A 264 1.60 -22.10 -16.42
C THR A 264 1.87 -21.57 -15.02
N GLY A 265 1.08 -22.03 -14.03
CA GLY A 265 1.26 -21.68 -12.61
C GLY A 265 0.57 -20.37 -12.17
N PRO A 266 0.72 -19.97 -10.89
CA PRO A 266 0.20 -18.71 -10.37
C PRO A 266 1.00 -17.51 -10.91
N VAL A 267 0.30 -16.47 -11.33
CA VAL A 267 0.88 -15.25 -11.90
C VAL A 267 1.07 -14.21 -10.79
N THR A 268 2.29 -13.79 -10.53
CA THR A 268 2.63 -12.72 -9.56
C THR A 268 2.96 -11.41 -10.27
N GLY A 269 2.83 -10.28 -9.56
CA GLY A 269 3.18 -8.97 -10.08
C GLY A 269 2.94 -7.86 -9.06
N THR A 270 3.17 -6.60 -9.47
CA THR A 270 2.90 -5.39 -8.69
C THR A 270 2.02 -4.45 -9.50
N VAL A 271 1.05 -3.80 -8.86
CA VAL A 271 0.17 -2.84 -9.52
C VAL A 271 0.87 -1.51 -9.71
N ALA A 272 1.08 -1.11 -10.96
CA ALA A 272 1.71 0.17 -11.29
C ALA A 272 0.73 1.34 -11.08
N ALA A 273 1.06 2.25 -10.16
CA ALA A 273 0.39 3.54 -10.01
C ALA A 273 1.39 4.66 -9.76
N ILE A 274 1.07 5.86 -10.25
CA ILE A 274 1.88 7.07 -10.08
C ILE A 274 1.04 8.10 -9.36
N ASP A 275 1.60 8.63 -8.27
CA ASP A 275 1.05 9.77 -7.56
C ASP A 275 1.70 11.07 -8.08
N PRO A 276 0.93 12.09 -8.51
CA PRO A 276 1.50 13.35 -9.03
C PRO A 276 2.30 14.16 -8.00
N GLU A 277 2.12 13.89 -6.71
CA GLU A 277 2.85 14.48 -5.60
C GLU A 277 3.89 13.52 -4.96
N ASN A 278 3.96 12.28 -5.48
CA ASN A 278 4.79 11.18 -4.99
C ASN A 278 4.48 10.77 -3.53
N ASP A 279 3.21 10.83 -3.11
CA ASP A 279 2.79 10.30 -1.81
C ASP A 279 2.67 8.75 -1.81
N TRP A 280 2.69 8.14 -0.63
CA TRP A 280 2.60 6.68 -0.48
C TRP A 280 1.21 6.16 -0.86
N LEU A 281 1.18 5.06 -1.61
CA LEU A 281 -0.04 4.45 -2.13
C LEU A 281 -0.37 3.14 -1.44
N VAL A 282 -1.66 2.94 -1.12
CA VAL A 282 -2.19 1.64 -0.70
C VAL A 282 -3.18 1.08 -1.72
N TYR A 283 -3.08 -0.23 -1.94
CA TYR A 283 -3.79 -0.92 -3.00
C TYR A 283 -4.88 -1.84 -2.45
N ARG A 284 -6.00 -1.95 -3.17
CA ARG A 284 -7.11 -2.85 -2.80
C ARG A 284 -7.83 -3.40 -4.03
N LEU A 285 -8.14 -4.69 -3.99
CA LEU A 285 -9.02 -5.34 -4.94
C LEU A 285 -10.43 -4.73 -4.89
N VAL A 286 -10.88 -4.14 -5.99
CA VAL A 286 -12.24 -3.58 -6.18
C VAL A 286 -13.17 -4.63 -6.77
N LYS A 287 -12.67 -5.45 -7.70
CA LYS A 287 -13.44 -6.52 -8.37
C LYS A 287 -12.53 -7.70 -8.67
N GLY A 288 -12.94 -8.90 -8.29
CA GLY A 288 -12.21 -10.13 -8.58
C GLY A 288 -12.27 -10.57 -10.06
N PRO A 289 -11.38 -11.49 -10.46
CA PRO A 289 -11.41 -12.18 -11.74
C PRO A 289 -12.68 -13.04 -11.94
N LYS A 290 -12.90 -13.51 -13.16
CA LYS A 290 -14.06 -14.33 -13.57
C LYS A 290 -13.83 -15.84 -13.43
N THR A 291 -12.58 -16.28 -13.59
CA THR A 291 -12.20 -17.69 -13.82
C THR A 291 -11.10 -18.16 -12.88
N GLY A 292 -10.11 -17.32 -12.59
CA GLY A 292 -9.15 -17.55 -11.50
C GLY A 292 -9.59 -16.95 -10.16
N THR A 293 -8.62 -16.76 -9.28
CA THR A 293 -8.73 -16.00 -8.02
C THR A 293 -7.54 -15.06 -7.89
N VAL A 294 -7.67 -13.95 -7.16
CA VAL A 294 -6.55 -13.01 -6.95
C VAL A 294 -6.47 -12.54 -5.51
N LYS A 295 -5.27 -12.53 -4.96
CA LYS A 295 -4.92 -11.83 -3.71
C LYS A 295 -4.12 -10.58 -4.09
N VAL A 296 -4.54 -9.42 -3.60
CA VAL A 296 -3.82 -8.15 -3.74
C VAL A 296 -3.45 -7.68 -2.33
N ASN A 297 -2.17 -7.42 -2.11
CA ASN A 297 -1.63 -6.92 -0.85
C ASN A 297 -1.67 -5.38 -0.82
N ALA A 298 -1.53 -4.79 0.37
CA ALA A 298 -1.65 -3.34 0.54
C ALA A 298 -0.54 -2.53 -0.14
N ASP A 299 0.63 -3.14 -0.39
CA ASP A 299 1.79 -2.58 -1.10
C ASP A 299 1.65 -2.62 -2.64
N GLY A 300 0.56 -3.18 -3.16
CA GLY A 300 0.33 -3.33 -4.60
C GLY A 300 0.83 -4.64 -5.19
N SER A 301 1.58 -5.46 -4.44
CA SER A 301 1.94 -6.81 -4.88
C SER A 301 0.71 -7.72 -4.93
N TYR A 302 0.68 -8.65 -5.88
CA TYR A 302 -0.44 -9.58 -6.04
C TYR A 302 -0.03 -10.98 -6.52
N THR A 303 -0.96 -11.91 -6.33
CA THR A 303 -0.90 -13.27 -6.83
C THR A 303 -2.26 -13.64 -7.42
N TYR A 304 -2.31 -13.87 -8.72
CA TYR A 304 -3.44 -14.47 -9.42
C TYR A 304 -3.22 -15.98 -9.54
N THR A 305 -4.14 -16.78 -9.00
CA THR A 305 -4.14 -18.23 -9.18
C THR A 305 -5.17 -18.57 -10.26
N PRO A 306 -4.76 -19.14 -11.40
CA PRO A 306 -5.67 -19.51 -12.49
C PRO A 306 -6.70 -20.55 -12.09
N GLY A 307 -7.81 -20.60 -12.80
CA GLY A 307 -8.74 -21.73 -12.74
C GLY A 307 -8.10 -23.01 -13.30
N ALA A 308 -8.56 -24.18 -12.86
CA ALA A 308 -8.05 -25.46 -13.37
C ALA A 308 -8.31 -25.59 -14.89
N GLY A 309 -7.26 -25.69 -15.69
CA GLY A 309 -7.34 -25.71 -17.15
C GLY A 309 -7.62 -24.35 -17.81
N PHE A 310 -7.39 -23.24 -17.10
CA PHE A 310 -7.52 -21.90 -17.67
C PHE A 310 -6.37 -21.56 -18.64
N ASN A 311 -6.71 -21.46 -19.92
CA ASN A 311 -5.94 -20.74 -20.94
C ASN A 311 -6.85 -19.64 -21.49
N GLY A 312 -6.36 -18.40 -21.59
CA GLY A 312 -7.12 -17.26 -22.10
C GLY A 312 -6.97 -15.98 -21.29
N VAL A 313 -7.96 -15.10 -21.41
CA VAL A 313 -7.99 -13.76 -20.81
C VAL A 313 -8.88 -13.72 -19.57
N ASP A 314 -8.36 -13.19 -18.46
CA ASP A 314 -9.13 -12.83 -17.27
C ASP A 314 -8.79 -11.40 -16.83
N THR A 315 -9.69 -10.73 -16.10
CA THR A 315 -9.47 -9.37 -15.62
C THR A 315 -10.03 -9.11 -14.24
N PHE A 316 -9.23 -8.48 -13.39
CA PHE A 316 -9.60 -8.00 -12.06
C PHE A 316 -9.39 -6.48 -11.99
N THR A 317 -9.95 -5.80 -10.98
CA THR A 317 -9.87 -4.34 -10.83
C THR A 317 -9.23 -3.99 -9.50
N VAL A 318 -8.21 -3.14 -9.50
CA VAL A 318 -7.54 -2.64 -8.28
C VAL A 318 -7.65 -1.13 -8.24
N ALA A 319 -7.89 -0.60 -7.04
CA ALA A 319 -7.71 0.82 -6.74
C ALA A 319 -6.37 1.04 -6.03
N ALA A 320 -5.66 2.12 -6.37
CA ALA A 320 -4.64 2.71 -5.54
C ALA A 320 -5.21 3.99 -4.91
N ILE A 321 -4.87 4.22 -3.66
CA ILE A 321 -5.41 5.28 -2.81
C ILE A 321 -4.20 5.99 -2.20
N ASP A 322 -4.13 7.31 -2.33
CA ASP A 322 -3.05 8.08 -1.69
C ASP A 322 -3.26 8.07 -0.17
N LEU A 323 -2.19 7.90 0.61
CA LEU A 323 -2.25 8.03 2.09
C LEU A 323 -2.19 9.51 2.54
N GLY A 324 -2.28 10.44 1.60
CA GLY A 324 -2.13 11.87 1.81
C GLY A 324 -3.40 12.59 2.24
N ILE A 325 -3.27 13.91 2.30
CA ILE A 325 -4.38 14.83 2.57
C ILE A 325 -5.12 15.06 1.24
N HIS A 326 -6.26 14.40 1.01
CA HIS A 326 -7.02 14.50 -0.25
C HIS A 326 -7.70 15.86 -0.52
N VAL A 327 -7.24 16.95 0.10
CA VAL A 327 -7.81 18.28 -0.11
C VAL A 327 -7.30 18.84 -1.43
N ASN A 328 -8.21 18.99 -2.39
CA ASN A 328 -8.00 19.81 -3.57
C ASN A 328 -9.01 20.97 -3.55
N LEU A 329 -8.54 22.19 -3.29
CA LEU A 329 -9.40 23.38 -3.19
C LEU A 329 -10.05 23.78 -4.53
N LEU A 330 -9.59 23.23 -5.66
CA LEU A 330 -10.20 23.43 -6.98
C LEU A 330 -11.14 22.28 -7.37
N ASN A 331 -11.00 21.10 -6.75
CA ASN A 331 -11.87 19.94 -6.94
C ASN A 331 -12.16 19.22 -5.60
N PRO A 332 -12.99 19.81 -4.72
CA PRO A 332 -13.24 19.29 -3.37
C PRO A 332 -14.11 18.03 -3.32
N LEU A 333 -14.44 17.44 -4.47
CA LEU A 333 -15.17 16.17 -4.60
C LEU A 333 -14.35 15.13 -5.41
N ARG A 334 -13.01 15.28 -5.50
CA ARG A 334 -12.17 14.26 -6.16
C ARG A 334 -12.29 12.90 -5.46
N GLY A 335 -12.12 11.82 -6.24
CA GLY A 335 -11.93 10.49 -5.66
C GLY A 335 -10.65 10.44 -4.83
N VAL A 336 -10.67 9.67 -3.74
CA VAL A 336 -9.52 9.37 -2.86
C VAL A 336 -8.41 8.53 -3.52
N GLY A 337 -8.53 8.29 -4.81
CA GLY A 337 -7.72 7.36 -5.59
C GLY A 337 -8.39 7.08 -6.93
N SER A 338 -7.69 6.36 -7.81
CA SER A 338 -8.25 5.84 -9.06
C SER A 338 -8.21 4.32 -9.09
N SER A 339 -8.85 3.70 -10.08
CA SER A 339 -8.85 2.25 -10.24
C SER A 339 -8.63 1.83 -11.69
N ALA A 340 -7.77 0.83 -11.86
CA ALA A 340 -7.48 0.23 -13.15
C ALA A 340 -8.02 -1.20 -13.24
N ARG A 341 -8.37 -1.60 -14.47
CA ARG A 341 -8.65 -2.99 -14.83
C ARG A 341 -7.35 -3.65 -15.25
N ASN A 342 -6.89 -4.60 -14.47
CA ASN A 342 -5.71 -5.41 -14.73
C ASN A 342 -6.07 -6.59 -15.65
N LEU A 343 -5.12 -6.99 -16.49
CA LEU A 343 -5.30 -8.02 -17.53
C LEU A 343 -4.36 -9.20 -17.27
N ILE A 344 -4.91 -10.41 -17.21
CA ILE A 344 -4.13 -11.65 -17.25
C ILE A 344 -4.23 -12.24 -18.66
N ASN A 345 -3.08 -12.53 -19.25
CA ASN A 345 -2.93 -12.99 -20.63
C ASN A 345 -2.16 -14.32 -20.68
N GLN A 346 -2.76 -15.37 -20.11
CA GLN A 346 -2.12 -16.68 -19.95
C GLN A 346 -2.50 -17.60 -21.10
N GLY A 347 -1.59 -17.79 -22.07
CA GLY A 347 -1.86 -18.62 -23.24
C GLY A 347 -3.10 -18.17 -24.03
N ALA A 348 -3.35 -16.85 -24.08
CA ALA A 348 -4.47 -16.28 -24.81
C ALA A 348 -4.13 -15.86 -26.24
N ILE A 349 -2.86 -15.93 -26.63
CA ILE A 349 -2.45 -16.01 -28.03
C ILE A 349 -1.87 -17.42 -28.21
N THR A 350 -2.26 -18.11 -29.27
CA THR A 350 -1.73 -19.42 -29.65
C THR A 350 -1.61 -19.50 -31.17
N PHE A 351 -0.61 -20.19 -31.68
CA PHE A 351 -0.45 -20.44 -33.12
C PHE A 351 -1.02 -21.83 -33.49
N ASP A 352 -1.64 -21.92 -34.66
CA ASP A 352 -1.88 -23.19 -35.36
C ASP A 352 -1.08 -23.16 -36.68
N PHE A 353 -0.07 -24.02 -36.78
CA PHE A 353 0.90 -24.02 -37.86
C PHE A 353 0.62 -25.19 -38.82
N ASP A 354 0.01 -24.91 -39.97
CA ASP A 354 -0.22 -25.92 -41.02
C ASP A 354 0.97 -25.98 -41.97
N TYR A 355 1.70 -27.10 -41.97
CA TYR A 355 2.93 -27.27 -42.74
C TYR A 355 2.62 -27.88 -44.10
N THR A 356 2.54 -27.05 -45.15
CA THR A 356 2.02 -27.45 -46.46
C THR A 356 3.14 -27.84 -47.44
N THR A 357 3.77 -26.85 -48.09
CA THR A 357 4.77 -27.06 -49.14
C THR A 357 6.15 -27.22 -48.53
N GLY A 358 6.91 -28.27 -48.90
CA GLY A 358 8.23 -28.53 -48.34
C GLY A 358 8.23 -28.94 -46.87
N ALA A 359 7.12 -29.48 -46.37
CA ALA A 359 6.94 -29.93 -44.99
C ALA A 359 7.95 -31.01 -44.54
N GLU A 360 8.63 -31.67 -45.49
CA GLU A 360 9.75 -32.58 -45.26
C GLU A 360 11.01 -31.89 -44.70
N HIS A 361 11.21 -30.60 -44.98
CA HIS A 361 12.31 -29.81 -44.40
C HIS A 361 12.01 -29.40 -42.95
N TRP A 362 10.73 -29.40 -42.55
CA TRP A 362 10.26 -29.03 -41.22
C TRP A 362 10.31 -30.23 -40.25
N THR A 363 11.53 -30.56 -39.79
CA THR A 363 11.77 -31.59 -38.77
C THR A 363 11.17 -31.21 -37.40
N ALA A 364 11.03 -32.18 -36.49
CA ALA A 364 10.42 -31.94 -35.18
C ALA A 364 11.16 -30.84 -34.36
N GLU A 365 12.48 -30.79 -34.48
CA GLU A 365 13.35 -29.80 -33.84
C GLU A 365 13.14 -28.39 -34.42
N ARG A 366 12.91 -28.30 -35.74
CA ARG A 366 12.63 -27.03 -36.44
C ARG A 366 11.23 -26.50 -36.12
N ARG A 367 10.23 -27.38 -36.06
CA ARG A 367 8.87 -27.02 -35.61
C ARG A 367 8.86 -26.55 -34.15
N LEU A 368 9.62 -27.23 -33.28
CA LEU A 368 9.80 -26.80 -31.89
C LEU A 368 10.52 -25.45 -31.80
N ALA A 369 11.58 -25.21 -32.58
CA ALA A 369 12.29 -23.94 -32.60
C ALA A 369 11.40 -22.77 -33.09
N LEU A 370 10.54 -23.01 -34.10
CA LEU A 370 9.53 -22.04 -34.53
C LEU A 370 8.52 -21.75 -33.43
N GLN A 371 7.96 -22.78 -32.78
CA GLN A 371 7.03 -22.60 -31.66
C GLN A 371 7.69 -21.82 -30.51
N GLN A 372 8.94 -22.12 -30.16
CA GLN A 372 9.68 -21.41 -29.11
C GLN A 372 9.94 -19.94 -29.44
N ALA A 373 10.23 -19.62 -30.71
CA ALA A 373 10.36 -18.24 -31.18
C ALA A 373 9.02 -17.51 -31.15
N ALA A 374 7.97 -18.16 -31.63
CA ALA A 374 6.62 -17.62 -31.66
C ALA A 374 6.07 -17.35 -30.24
N ASP A 375 6.22 -18.30 -29.32
CA ASP A 375 5.89 -18.20 -27.89
C ASP A 375 6.66 -17.05 -27.21
N ALA A 376 7.95 -16.91 -27.51
CA ALA A 376 8.78 -15.82 -26.99
C ALA A 376 8.34 -14.44 -27.52
N LEU A 377 7.90 -14.35 -28.78
CA LEU A 377 7.38 -13.11 -29.35
C LEU A 377 6.03 -12.74 -28.73
N ILE A 378 5.05 -13.66 -28.67
CA ILE A 378 3.73 -13.36 -28.10
C ILE A 378 3.76 -13.04 -26.61
N ALA A 379 4.82 -13.39 -25.89
CA ALA A 379 5.05 -12.93 -24.51
C ALA A 379 5.13 -11.39 -24.40
N TYR A 380 5.40 -10.66 -25.48
CA TYR A 380 5.35 -9.18 -25.49
C TYR A 380 3.94 -8.61 -25.68
N PHE A 381 2.99 -9.37 -26.24
CA PHE A 381 1.71 -8.87 -26.75
C PHE A 381 0.52 -9.19 -25.84
N LEU A 382 -0.45 -8.28 -25.80
CA LEU A 382 -1.57 -8.33 -24.86
C LEU A 382 -2.93 -8.18 -25.58
N VAL A 383 -3.60 -9.31 -25.83
CA VAL A 383 -4.94 -9.38 -26.44
C VAL A 383 -6.07 -9.24 -25.43
N THR A 384 -7.20 -8.65 -25.83
CA THR A 384 -8.37 -8.48 -24.93
C THR A 384 -9.33 -9.68 -24.90
N GLN A 385 -9.16 -10.62 -25.83
CA GLN A 385 -9.88 -11.89 -25.96
C GLN A 385 -8.88 -12.97 -26.41
N PRO A 386 -9.12 -14.27 -26.16
CA PRO A 386 -8.27 -15.34 -26.68
C PRO A 386 -8.28 -15.40 -28.21
N VAL A 387 -7.11 -15.56 -28.83
CA VAL A 387 -6.87 -15.57 -30.27
C VAL A 387 -6.07 -16.81 -30.66
N VAL A 388 -6.52 -17.51 -31.71
CA VAL A 388 -5.71 -18.47 -32.46
C VAL A 388 -5.25 -17.80 -33.76
N LEU A 389 -3.95 -17.81 -34.02
CA LEU A 389 -3.35 -17.36 -35.28
C LEU A 389 -3.03 -18.58 -36.14
N ASN A 390 -3.75 -18.73 -37.25
CA ASN A 390 -3.59 -19.83 -38.19
C ASN A 390 -2.55 -19.41 -39.25
N TYR A 391 -1.47 -20.16 -39.42
CA TYR A 391 -0.42 -19.84 -40.40
C TYR A 391 -0.19 -20.99 -41.37
N GLU A 392 -0.07 -20.68 -42.66
CA GLU A 392 0.50 -21.62 -43.65
C GLU A 392 2.03 -21.56 -43.57
N ILE A 393 2.67 -22.72 -43.34
CA ILE A 393 4.13 -22.83 -43.20
C ILE A 393 4.73 -23.60 -44.38
N LYS A 394 5.57 -22.90 -45.14
CA LYS A 394 6.26 -23.37 -46.35
C LYS A 394 7.75 -23.57 -46.08
N GLY A 395 8.38 -24.47 -46.84
CA GLY A 395 9.80 -24.74 -46.78
C GLY A 395 10.39 -24.94 -48.18
N GLN A 396 11.61 -24.44 -48.38
CA GLN A 396 12.39 -24.67 -49.59
C GLN A 396 13.87 -24.91 -49.25
N ASP A 397 14.64 -25.37 -50.24
CA ASP A 397 16.08 -25.61 -50.13
C ASP A 397 16.77 -24.96 -51.33
N ASP A 398 16.90 -23.62 -51.28
CA ASP A 398 17.61 -22.86 -52.30
C ASP A 398 18.85 -22.16 -51.70
N PRO A 399 20.05 -22.75 -51.83
CA PRO A 399 21.27 -22.10 -51.39
C PRO A 399 21.60 -20.82 -52.17
N THR A 400 20.97 -20.56 -53.33
CA THR A 400 21.25 -19.41 -54.20
C THR A 400 20.43 -18.15 -53.90
N SER A 401 19.18 -18.28 -53.43
CA SER A 401 18.36 -17.16 -52.94
C SER A 401 19.08 -16.39 -51.82
N ARG A 402 18.80 -15.09 -51.70
CA ARG A 402 19.29 -14.25 -50.59
C ARG A 402 18.36 -14.27 -49.37
N THR A 403 17.07 -14.47 -49.61
CA THR A 403 16.03 -14.58 -48.57
C THR A 403 16.32 -15.77 -47.65
N LEU A 404 16.30 -15.52 -46.34
CA LEU A 404 16.50 -16.54 -45.30
C LEU A 404 15.16 -17.14 -44.89
N ALA A 405 14.20 -16.28 -44.61
CA ALA A 405 12.77 -16.56 -44.53
C ALA A 405 11.99 -15.32 -45.00
N SER A 406 10.67 -15.41 -44.99
CA SER A 406 9.74 -14.29 -45.16
C SER A 406 8.41 -14.64 -44.53
N ALA A 407 7.77 -13.75 -43.77
CA ALA A 407 6.37 -13.92 -43.34
C ALA A 407 5.47 -12.73 -43.72
N PHE A 408 4.22 -13.03 -44.03
CA PHE A 408 3.25 -12.08 -44.57
C PHE A 408 1.85 -12.27 -43.95
N SER A 409 0.99 -11.25 -44.08
CA SER A 409 -0.43 -11.28 -43.73
C SER A 409 -1.16 -10.20 -44.53
N ASP A 410 -2.22 -10.57 -45.26
CA ASP A 410 -2.99 -9.66 -46.11
C ASP A 410 -3.49 -8.42 -45.35
N LEU A 411 -3.63 -7.27 -46.03
CA LEU A 411 -4.34 -6.12 -45.48
C LEU A 411 -5.85 -6.39 -45.36
N THR A 412 -6.46 -5.89 -44.29
CA THR A 412 -7.90 -6.02 -44.02
C THR A 412 -8.83 -5.35 -45.04
N SER A 413 -8.33 -4.41 -45.85
CA SER A 413 -9.00 -3.93 -47.07
C SER A 413 -7.97 -3.49 -48.12
N GLN A 414 -8.42 -3.44 -49.38
CA GLN A 414 -7.72 -2.88 -50.53
C GLN A 414 -8.34 -1.53 -50.98
N ASP A 415 -9.26 -0.97 -50.18
CA ASP A 415 -9.78 0.39 -50.40
C ASP A 415 -8.68 1.44 -50.12
N PRO A 416 -8.73 2.65 -50.73
CA PRO A 416 -7.83 3.74 -50.39
C PRO A 416 -7.82 4.09 -48.90
N GLY A 417 -6.65 4.05 -48.25
CA GLY A 417 -6.48 4.28 -46.82
C GLY A 417 -5.29 3.53 -46.21
N PHE A 418 -5.18 3.57 -44.88
CA PHE A 418 -4.19 2.81 -44.11
C PHE A 418 -4.92 1.68 -43.34
N TRP A 419 -4.54 0.43 -43.58
CA TRP A 419 -5.24 -0.74 -43.07
C TRP A 419 -4.32 -1.68 -42.28
N PRO A 420 -4.79 -2.28 -41.17
CA PRO A 420 -4.01 -3.31 -40.48
C PRO A 420 -3.99 -4.60 -41.28
N THR A 421 -2.95 -5.42 -41.07
CA THR A 421 -2.93 -6.82 -41.54
C THR A 421 -4.04 -7.65 -40.87
N ILE A 422 -4.40 -8.81 -41.42
CA ILE A 422 -5.35 -9.74 -40.77
C ILE A 422 -4.85 -10.11 -39.36
N VAL A 423 -3.58 -10.50 -39.22
CA VAL A 423 -2.97 -10.85 -37.92
C VAL A 423 -3.02 -9.66 -36.95
N GLN A 424 -2.68 -8.46 -37.40
CA GLN A 424 -2.73 -7.24 -36.59
C GLN A 424 -4.16 -6.94 -36.14
N HIS A 425 -5.14 -6.97 -37.04
CA HIS A 425 -6.54 -6.75 -36.72
C HIS A 425 -7.05 -7.78 -35.69
N LYS A 426 -6.71 -9.06 -35.89
CA LYS A 426 -7.16 -10.17 -35.05
C LYS A 426 -6.57 -10.10 -33.65
N LEU A 427 -5.29 -9.73 -33.50
CA LEU A 427 -4.67 -9.46 -32.21
C LEU A 427 -5.26 -8.23 -31.50
N LEU A 428 -5.45 -7.11 -32.21
CA LEU A 428 -5.98 -5.87 -31.62
C LEU A 428 -7.44 -5.99 -31.15
N THR A 429 -8.27 -6.76 -31.88
CA THR A 429 -9.73 -6.81 -31.66
C THR A 429 -10.25 -8.13 -31.06
N GLY A 430 -9.53 -9.23 -31.26
CA GLY A 430 -10.05 -10.58 -31.05
C GLY A 430 -11.04 -11.05 -32.13
N VAL A 431 -11.20 -10.31 -33.23
CA VAL A 431 -12.11 -10.63 -34.34
C VAL A 431 -11.33 -11.22 -35.51
N ASP A 432 -11.78 -12.39 -35.97
CA ASP A 432 -11.27 -13.02 -37.17
C ASP A 432 -11.87 -12.34 -38.42
N ALA A 433 -11.02 -11.72 -39.25
CA ALA A 433 -11.45 -10.90 -40.38
C ALA A 433 -11.55 -11.67 -41.71
N ASN A 434 -10.85 -12.80 -41.86
CA ASN A 434 -10.91 -13.65 -43.05
C ASN A 434 -11.61 -15.02 -42.80
N GLY A 435 -11.87 -15.35 -41.53
CA GLY A 435 -12.89 -16.26 -41.03
C GLY A 435 -12.50 -17.74 -41.00
N ALA A 436 -11.93 -18.25 -42.09
CA ALA A 436 -11.46 -19.65 -42.20
C ALA A 436 -10.31 -19.83 -43.20
N ALA A 437 -9.69 -18.72 -43.64
CA ALA A 437 -8.40 -18.76 -44.30
C ALA A 437 -7.28 -18.75 -43.24
N VAL A 438 -6.03 -18.87 -43.67
CA VAL A 438 -4.89 -18.60 -42.78
C VAL A 438 -4.78 -17.09 -42.56
N ASP A 439 -4.39 -16.68 -41.36
CA ASP A 439 -4.21 -15.27 -40.99
C ASP A 439 -2.95 -14.68 -41.65
N GLY A 440 -1.94 -15.52 -41.88
CA GLY A 440 -0.72 -15.20 -42.60
C GLY A 440 0.01 -16.47 -43.05
N ASP A 441 1.19 -16.30 -43.63
CA ASP A 441 2.06 -17.41 -44.03
C ASP A 441 3.54 -17.12 -43.77
N ILE A 442 4.35 -18.17 -43.70
CA ILE A 442 5.81 -18.11 -43.55
C ILE A 442 6.46 -19.02 -44.59
N GLU A 443 7.40 -18.50 -45.38
CA GLU A 443 8.25 -19.28 -46.28
C GLU A 443 9.69 -19.31 -45.76
N TRP A 444 10.26 -20.51 -45.59
CA TRP A 444 11.58 -20.69 -44.96
C TRP A 444 12.60 -21.36 -45.89
N ASN A 445 13.81 -20.78 -45.97
CA ASN A 445 14.90 -21.31 -46.79
C ASN A 445 15.88 -22.16 -45.98
N PHE A 446 15.78 -23.48 -46.11
CA PHE A 446 16.65 -24.46 -45.49
C PHE A 446 17.95 -24.73 -46.25
N GLY A 447 18.19 -24.08 -47.40
CA GLY A 447 19.47 -24.06 -48.11
C GLY A 447 20.56 -23.23 -47.43
N LYS A 448 20.39 -22.93 -46.14
CA LYS A 448 21.26 -22.13 -45.28
C LYS A 448 21.62 -22.93 -44.02
N SER A 449 22.75 -22.60 -43.39
CA SER A 449 23.17 -23.23 -42.14
C SER A 449 22.43 -22.58 -40.97
N TRP A 450 21.74 -23.37 -40.14
CA TRP A 450 20.80 -22.89 -39.12
C TRP A 450 21.11 -23.47 -37.74
N GLY A 451 21.20 -22.61 -36.72
CA GLY A 451 21.25 -22.98 -35.31
C GLY A 451 19.88 -22.86 -34.65
N LEU A 452 19.44 -23.90 -33.93
CA LEU A 452 18.08 -24.03 -33.38
C LEU A 452 17.99 -23.85 -31.84
N GLY A 453 19.13 -23.83 -31.15
CA GLY A 453 19.22 -23.85 -29.68
C GLY A 453 19.54 -22.49 -29.05
N GLU A 454 20.03 -22.50 -27.81
CA GLU A 454 20.51 -21.28 -27.12
C GLU A 454 21.95 -20.91 -27.49
N GLU A 455 22.72 -21.86 -28.00
CA GLU A 455 24.03 -21.62 -28.63
C GLU A 455 23.89 -21.73 -30.15
N VAL A 456 24.36 -20.72 -30.87
CA VAL A 456 24.42 -20.67 -32.34
C VAL A 456 25.86 -20.31 -32.74
N SER A 457 26.48 -21.11 -33.62
CA SER A 457 27.87 -20.91 -34.03
C SER A 457 28.01 -19.76 -35.03
N SER A 458 29.18 -19.12 -35.09
CA SER A 458 29.46 -17.99 -35.98
C SER A 458 29.52 -18.33 -37.48
N ASP A 459 29.16 -19.56 -37.86
CA ASP A 459 28.95 -20.01 -39.25
C ASP A 459 27.48 -20.37 -39.55
N GLN A 460 26.58 -20.28 -38.56
CA GLN A 460 25.14 -20.52 -38.67
C GLN A 460 24.35 -19.21 -38.55
N TYR A 461 23.15 -19.16 -39.14
CA TYR A 461 22.15 -18.15 -38.81
C TYR A 461 21.31 -18.62 -37.60
N ASP A 462 20.86 -17.67 -36.78
CA ASP A 462 19.96 -17.95 -35.66
C ASP A 462 18.53 -18.12 -36.16
N PHE A 463 18.03 -19.35 -36.05
CA PHE A 463 16.67 -19.69 -36.47
C PHE A 463 15.60 -18.97 -35.64
N ARG A 464 15.79 -18.82 -34.33
CA ARG A 464 14.75 -18.23 -33.47
C ARG A 464 14.72 -16.72 -33.57
N SER A 465 15.89 -16.08 -33.65
CA SER A 465 16.00 -14.64 -33.95
C SER A 465 15.27 -14.31 -35.26
N THR A 466 15.61 -15.02 -36.34
CA THR A 466 14.96 -14.83 -37.64
C THR A 466 13.44 -15.09 -37.54
N ALA A 467 13.00 -16.17 -36.88
CA ALA A 467 11.57 -16.46 -36.76
C ALA A 467 10.78 -15.38 -35.96
N MET A 468 11.40 -14.70 -34.99
CA MET A 468 10.79 -13.55 -34.30
C MET A 468 10.73 -12.30 -35.18
N HIS A 469 11.77 -12.06 -35.98
CA HIS A 469 11.83 -10.98 -36.97
C HIS A 469 10.72 -11.11 -38.03
N GLU A 470 10.63 -12.27 -38.69
CA GLU A 470 9.61 -12.51 -39.72
C GLU A 470 8.18 -12.33 -39.17
N LEU A 471 7.89 -12.90 -38.00
CA LEU A 471 6.57 -12.79 -37.39
C LEU A 471 6.16 -11.33 -37.12
N LEU A 472 7.10 -10.40 -36.89
CA LEU A 472 6.77 -8.98 -36.73
C LEU A 472 6.29 -8.32 -38.03
N HIS A 473 6.78 -8.72 -39.20
CA HIS A 473 6.24 -8.23 -40.48
C HIS A 473 4.76 -8.58 -40.63
N SER A 474 4.38 -9.84 -40.36
CA SER A 474 2.97 -10.25 -40.39
C SER A 474 2.11 -9.57 -39.31
N PHE A 475 2.71 -9.18 -38.17
CA PHE A 475 2.09 -8.35 -37.13
C PHE A 475 2.01 -6.84 -37.53
N GLY A 476 2.32 -6.48 -38.78
CA GLY A 476 2.18 -5.12 -39.28
C GLY A 476 3.40 -4.22 -39.05
N PHE A 477 4.55 -4.74 -38.64
CA PHE A 477 5.86 -4.10 -38.83
C PHE A 477 6.27 -4.28 -40.31
N SER A 478 5.44 -3.81 -41.24
CA SER A 478 5.63 -3.94 -42.68
C SER A 478 5.19 -2.67 -43.39
N SER A 479 5.96 -2.22 -44.36
CA SER A 479 5.70 -1.04 -45.18
C SER A 479 5.46 -1.49 -46.63
N GLU A 480 4.40 -0.97 -47.25
CA GLU A 480 4.07 -1.25 -48.66
C GLU A 480 4.80 -0.27 -49.63
N VAL A 481 5.76 0.52 -49.13
CA VAL A 481 6.60 1.45 -49.91
C VAL A 481 7.69 0.67 -50.67
N ASP A 482 7.79 0.89 -51.98
CA ASP A 482 8.66 0.13 -52.90
C ASP A 482 9.65 1.06 -53.65
N ALA A 483 10.07 0.68 -54.86
CA ALA A 483 11.08 1.38 -55.64
C ALA A 483 10.59 2.71 -56.25
N ASP A 484 11.53 3.57 -56.67
CA ASP A 484 11.29 4.88 -57.34
C ASP A 484 10.23 4.81 -58.45
N ARG A 485 8.99 5.22 -58.09
CA ARG A 485 7.76 5.31 -58.93
C ARG A 485 6.92 4.05 -59.04
N GLU A 486 7.18 3.04 -58.22
CA GLU A 486 6.31 1.86 -58.11
C GLU A 486 5.20 2.10 -57.05
N ASP A 487 5.42 3.06 -56.14
CA ASP A 487 4.48 3.69 -55.17
C ASP A 487 3.24 4.36 -55.83
N THR A 488 2.38 3.56 -56.46
CA THR A 488 1.18 4.04 -57.20
C THR A 488 -0.15 3.57 -56.63
N ASP A 489 -0.12 2.69 -55.63
CA ASP A 489 -1.29 2.24 -54.90
C ASP A 489 -1.76 3.28 -53.86
N LEU A 490 -2.98 3.07 -53.35
CA LEU A 490 -3.64 3.96 -52.38
C LEU A 490 -4.02 3.24 -51.08
N SER A 491 -3.87 1.91 -51.04
CA SER A 491 -4.07 1.06 -49.87
C SER A 491 -2.70 0.74 -49.26
N TRP A 492 -2.46 1.23 -48.05
CA TRP A 492 -1.18 1.16 -47.34
C TRP A 492 -1.34 0.42 -46.01
N SER A 493 -0.24 0.02 -45.38
CA SER A 493 -0.31 -0.58 -44.04
C SER A 493 -0.52 0.47 -42.94
N VAL A 494 -0.85 0.03 -41.72
CA VAL A 494 -0.89 0.91 -40.53
C VAL A 494 0.49 1.46 -40.13
N PHE A 495 1.59 0.89 -40.63
CA PHE A 495 2.96 1.39 -40.44
C PHE A 495 3.22 2.61 -41.34
N ASP A 496 2.77 2.56 -42.59
CA ASP A 496 3.05 3.57 -43.62
C ASP A 496 2.54 4.98 -43.26
N GLN A 497 1.48 5.09 -42.46
CA GLN A 497 0.97 6.39 -41.96
C GLN A 497 1.99 7.17 -41.11
N PHE A 498 3.01 6.47 -40.60
CA PHE A 498 4.10 7.01 -39.79
C PHE A 498 5.40 7.21 -40.58
N VAL A 499 5.45 6.86 -41.87
CA VAL A 499 6.65 7.06 -42.69
C VAL A 499 6.83 8.55 -43.00
N VAL A 500 7.95 9.09 -42.51
CA VAL A 500 8.33 10.50 -42.55
C VAL A 500 9.74 10.67 -43.11
N SER A 501 10.07 11.90 -43.48
CA SER A 501 11.45 12.35 -43.66
C SER A 501 12.13 12.62 -42.31
N ALA A 502 13.45 12.78 -42.32
CA ALA A 502 14.25 13.04 -41.11
C ALA A 502 13.89 14.31 -40.32
N ASP A 503 13.04 15.20 -40.85
CA ASP A 503 12.50 16.36 -40.13
C ASP A 503 11.07 16.17 -39.59
N GLY A 504 10.48 14.98 -39.78
CA GLY A 504 9.13 14.62 -39.34
C GLY A 504 8.01 14.90 -40.36
N THR A 505 8.32 15.38 -41.58
CA THR A 505 7.30 15.59 -42.61
C THR A 505 6.82 14.24 -43.20
N ARG A 506 5.51 13.97 -43.14
CA ARG A 506 4.87 12.77 -43.73
C ARG A 506 5.12 12.67 -45.24
N LEU A 507 5.42 11.46 -45.71
CA LEU A 507 5.73 11.24 -47.13
C LEU A 507 4.50 10.82 -47.97
N ILE A 508 3.53 10.18 -47.33
CA ILE A 508 2.20 9.85 -47.89
C ILE A 508 1.19 10.90 -47.40
N GLY A 509 0.32 11.37 -48.29
CA GLY A 509 -0.73 12.33 -48.00
C GLY A 509 -1.88 11.76 -47.16
N ALA A 510 -2.72 12.65 -46.60
CA ALA A 510 -3.94 12.26 -45.88
C ALA A 510 -5.05 11.70 -46.80
N ASP A 511 -4.83 11.79 -48.11
CA ASP A 511 -5.58 11.20 -49.22
C ASP A 511 -5.01 9.85 -49.68
N GLY A 512 -3.97 9.33 -49.02
CA GLY A 512 -3.29 8.08 -49.38
C GLY A 512 -2.36 8.20 -50.59
N VAL A 513 -2.03 9.41 -51.04
CA VAL A 513 -1.18 9.61 -52.22
C VAL A 513 0.28 9.77 -51.82
N TRP A 514 1.16 8.91 -52.33
CA TRP A 514 2.61 9.12 -52.24
C TRP A 514 3.03 10.33 -53.08
N ASN A 515 3.86 11.22 -52.52
CA ASN A 515 4.35 12.42 -53.22
C ASN A 515 5.69 12.15 -53.93
N PRO A 516 5.77 12.19 -55.29
CA PRO A 516 7.00 11.87 -56.03
C PRO A 516 8.22 12.77 -55.75
N ALA A 517 8.04 13.90 -55.06
CA ALA A 517 9.17 14.71 -54.57
C ALA A 517 10.00 13.98 -53.48
N ASN A 518 9.43 12.96 -52.84
CA ASN A 518 10.03 12.22 -51.74
C ASN A 518 10.89 11.02 -52.19
N ASN A 519 10.81 10.61 -53.47
CA ASN A 519 11.53 9.45 -54.02
C ASN A 519 13.05 9.43 -53.73
N PRO A 520 13.79 10.56 -53.63
CA PRO A 520 15.19 10.52 -53.21
C PRO A 520 15.40 9.88 -51.82
N ASN A 521 14.42 10.00 -50.92
CA ASN A 521 14.49 9.48 -49.55
C ASN A 521 14.58 7.94 -49.53
N LEU A 522 14.00 7.26 -50.53
CA LEU A 522 14.09 5.79 -50.73
C LEU A 522 15.55 5.30 -50.88
N THR A 523 16.47 6.21 -51.25
CA THR A 523 17.91 5.92 -51.46
C THR A 523 18.82 6.55 -50.39
N GLY A 524 18.26 6.94 -49.23
CA GLY A 524 19.00 7.57 -48.14
C GLY A 524 19.31 9.06 -48.35
N ALA A 525 18.92 9.66 -49.49
CA ALA A 525 19.04 11.10 -49.67
C ALA A 525 18.08 11.86 -48.74
N ASN A 526 18.34 13.15 -48.52
CA ASN A 526 17.58 14.02 -47.59
C ASN A 526 17.52 13.53 -46.11
N GLY A 527 18.25 12.47 -45.74
CA GLY A 527 18.15 11.83 -44.43
C GLY A 527 17.33 10.53 -44.38
N GLY A 528 16.95 9.99 -45.55
CA GLY A 528 16.32 8.68 -45.68
C GLY A 528 14.84 8.63 -45.31
N LEU A 529 14.28 7.42 -45.36
CA LEU A 529 13.02 7.08 -44.72
C LEU A 529 13.21 7.02 -43.20
N ASN A 530 12.22 7.49 -42.44
CA ASN A 530 12.22 7.43 -40.99
C ASN A 530 10.81 7.07 -40.49
N PHE A 531 10.70 6.36 -39.37
CA PHE A 531 9.43 6.14 -38.67
C PHE A 531 9.19 7.27 -37.66
N GLY A 532 8.07 7.97 -37.83
CA GLY A 532 7.68 9.17 -37.09
C GLY A 532 6.57 8.93 -36.05
N GLY A 533 6.30 7.68 -35.69
CA GLY A 533 5.37 7.34 -34.62
C GLY A 533 5.81 7.91 -33.27
N SER A 534 4.84 8.39 -32.48
CA SER A 534 5.09 9.11 -31.23
C SER A 534 5.84 8.31 -30.16
N ASN A 535 5.55 7.02 -30.01
CA ASN A 535 6.17 6.17 -29.00
C ASN A 535 7.60 5.79 -29.42
N ALA A 536 7.81 5.49 -30.70
CA ALA A 536 9.12 5.24 -31.27
C ALA A 536 10.02 6.50 -31.22
N VAL A 537 9.46 7.67 -31.51
CA VAL A 537 10.15 8.97 -31.41
C VAL A 537 10.48 9.32 -29.95
N ASP A 538 9.59 9.07 -28.99
CA ASP A 538 9.89 9.27 -27.56
C ASP A 538 10.98 8.30 -27.06
N ALA A 539 11.08 7.09 -27.62
CA ALA A 539 12.13 6.11 -27.28
C ALA A 539 13.51 6.47 -27.88
N TYR A 540 13.56 6.87 -29.16
CA TYR A 540 14.82 7.19 -29.86
C TYR A 540 15.23 8.68 -29.77
N GLY A 541 14.33 9.55 -29.33
CA GLY A 541 14.51 11.01 -29.19
C GLY A 541 14.37 11.81 -30.49
N ARG A 542 14.03 11.16 -31.62
CA ARG A 542 13.82 11.73 -32.96
C ARG A 542 13.14 10.67 -33.86
N PRO A 543 12.70 10.98 -35.09
CA PRO A 543 12.29 9.96 -36.07
C PRO A 543 13.34 8.85 -36.21
N VAL A 544 12.89 7.60 -36.23
CA VAL A 544 13.74 6.40 -36.22
C VAL A 544 14.18 6.08 -37.66
N PRO A 545 15.47 6.04 -38.00
CA PRO A 545 15.93 5.73 -39.35
C PRO A 545 15.47 4.33 -39.80
N LEU A 546 14.83 4.29 -40.97
CA LEU A 546 14.45 3.07 -41.66
C LEU A 546 15.47 2.77 -42.77
N TYR A 547 15.64 1.49 -43.08
CA TYR A 547 16.61 1.04 -44.08
C TYR A 547 16.24 1.56 -45.48
N ALA A 548 17.07 2.48 -46.01
CA ALA A 548 16.86 3.14 -47.30
C ALA A 548 18.12 3.01 -48.18
N PRO A 549 18.38 1.84 -48.78
CA PRO A 549 19.65 1.54 -49.43
C PRO A 549 19.88 2.36 -50.70
N ALA A 550 21.13 2.76 -50.94
CA ALA A 550 21.53 3.59 -52.08
C ALA A 550 21.24 2.99 -53.47
N THR A 551 20.87 1.71 -53.54
CA THR A 551 20.20 1.06 -54.66
C THR A 551 19.15 0.09 -54.14
N TRP A 552 17.88 0.33 -54.44
CA TRP A 552 16.79 -0.61 -54.12
C TRP A 552 17.07 -1.99 -54.75
N SER A 553 16.82 -3.06 -54.00
CA SER A 553 17.12 -4.44 -54.39
C SER A 553 16.18 -5.41 -53.64
N PRO A 554 15.95 -6.64 -54.11
CA PRO A 554 15.04 -7.57 -53.42
C PRO A 554 15.45 -7.79 -51.95
N GLY A 555 14.53 -7.49 -51.02
CA GLY A 555 14.79 -7.40 -49.58
C GLY A 555 15.03 -5.98 -49.05
N SER A 556 14.99 -4.96 -49.92
CA SER A 556 14.85 -3.55 -49.52
C SER A 556 13.37 -3.26 -49.32
N SER A 557 13.00 -2.74 -48.16
CA SER A 557 11.64 -2.34 -47.82
C SER A 557 11.69 -1.33 -46.68
N GLY A 558 10.66 -0.47 -46.56
CA GLY A 558 10.50 0.40 -45.39
C GLY A 558 10.25 -0.35 -44.08
N SER A 559 10.06 -1.67 -44.13
CA SER A 559 9.77 -2.57 -43.01
C SER A 559 10.94 -2.81 -42.04
N HIS A 560 12.13 -2.29 -42.32
CA HIS A 560 13.34 -2.56 -41.53
C HIS A 560 13.97 -1.29 -40.94
N LEU A 561 14.69 -1.47 -39.83
CA LEU A 561 15.53 -0.46 -39.21
C LEU A 561 16.89 -0.34 -39.91
N ASP A 562 17.51 0.85 -39.86
CA ASP A 562 18.73 1.16 -40.62
C ASP A 562 20.00 0.51 -40.05
N ASP A 563 20.50 -0.53 -40.73
CA ASP A 563 21.78 -1.24 -40.45
C ASP A 563 22.99 -0.32 -40.20
N ALA A 564 23.01 0.87 -40.80
CA ALA A 564 24.12 1.82 -40.66
C ALA A 564 24.03 2.66 -39.37
N THR A 565 22.84 2.76 -38.79
CA THR A 565 22.55 3.41 -37.51
C THR A 565 22.62 2.41 -36.36
N PHE A 566 22.06 1.21 -36.54
CA PHE A 566 21.93 0.16 -35.52
C PHE A 566 23.02 -0.92 -35.69
N ALA A 567 24.28 -0.47 -35.67
CA ALA A 567 25.43 -1.30 -36.03
C ALA A 567 26.20 -1.82 -34.82
N GLY A 568 26.46 -3.13 -34.77
CA GLY A 568 27.41 -3.73 -33.82
C GLY A 568 26.78 -4.05 -32.45
N PRO A 569 27.17 -3.38 -31.35
CA PRO A 569 26.54 -3.61 -30.04
C PRO A 569 25.15 -2.97 -29.91
N ASP A 570 24.79 -2.08 -30.85
CA ASP A 570 23.52 -1.36 -30.90
C ASP A 570 22.57 -1.95 -31.97
N HIS A 571 22.76 -3.22 -32.32
CA HIS A 571 21.97 -4.01 -33.29
C HIS A 571 20.63 -4.46 -32.70
N LEU A 572 19.59 -4.49 -33.53
CA LEU A 572 18.19 -4.69 -33.14
C LEU A 572 17.58 -5.92 -33.86
N LEU A 573 16.43 -6.40 -33.39
CA LEU A 573 15.77 -7.55 -34.01
C LEU A 573 15.32 -7.22 -35.44
N MET A 574 14.79 -6.02 -35.69
CA MET A 574 14.20 -5.58 -36.97
C MET A 574 15.16 -4.85 -37.93
N ASP A 575 16.47 -4.97 -37.74
CA ASP A 575 17.46 -4.47 -38.71
C ASP A 575 17.45 -5.31 -40.01
N ALA A 576 17.66 -4.68 -41.16
CA ALA A 576 17.56 -5.32 -42.49
C ALA A 576 18.61 -6.42 -42.72
N ILE A 577 19.79 -6.28 -42.12
CA ILE A 577 20.73 -7.36 -41.90
C ILE A 577 20.42 -7.96 -40.53
N VAL A 578 19.58 -9.00 -40.53
CA VAL A 578 19.46 -9.97 -39.43
C VAL A 578 20.87 -10.37 -38.98
N ALA A 579 21.12 -10.32 -37.67
CA ALA A 579 22.44 -10.41 -37.03
C ALA A 579 23.36 -11.41 -37.74
N GLY A 580 24.48 -10.91 -38.27
CA GLY A 580 25.40 -11.69 -39.09
C GLY A 580 25.92 -12.92 -38.35
N ARG A 581 25.72 -14.10 -38.96
CA ARG A 581 26.05 -15.47 -38.48
C ARG A 581 26.62 -15.58 -37.05
N GLY A 582 25.80 -16.10 -36.15
CA GLY A 582 26.05 -16.23 -34.72
C GLY A 582 24.71 -16.31 -34.00
N LEU A 583 24.72 -16.12 -32.68
CA LEU A 583 23.50 -15.85 -31.92
C LEU A 583 22.97 -14.46 -32.33
N GLY A 584 21.69 -14.39 -32.70
CA GLY A 584 21.03 -13.13 -33.04
C GLY A 584 20.30 -12.53 -31.84
N GLU A 585 19.81 -11.30 -31.99
CA GLU A 585 18.94 -10.70 -30.99
C GLU A 585 17.61 -11.47 -30.91
N ARG A 586 17.08 -11.64 -29.69
CA ARG A 586 15.86 -12.42 -29.39
C ARG A 586 14.92 -11.68 -28.44
N THR A 587 15.12 -10.38 -28.26
CA THR A 587 14.31 -9.47 -27.45
C THR A 587 13.93 -8.23 -28.25
N LEU A 588 12.83 -7.58 -27.87
CA LEU A 588 12.43 -6.32 -28.49
C LEU A 588 13.01 -5.15 -27.69
N SER A 589 13.72 -4.25 -28.37
CA SER A 589 14.20 -3.00 -27.78
C SER A 589 13.06 -2.03 -27.44
N ASP A 590 13.35 -1.00 -26.65
CA ASP A 590 12.40 0.10 -26.40
C ASP A 590 11.96 0.82 -27.68
N ILE A 591 12.77 0.79 -28.75
CA ILE A 591 12.45 1.38 -30.07
C ILE A 591 11.40 0.53 -30.78
N GLU A 592 11.62 -0.78 -30.88
CA GLU A 592 10.70 -1.71 -31.55
C GLU A 592 9.40 -1.88 -30.77
N ILE A 593 9.49 -1.95 -29.43
CA ILE A 593 8.35 -1.81 -28.54
C ILE A 593 7.63 -0.49 -28.82
N GLY A 594 8.34 0.63 -28.96
CA GLY A 594 7.77 1.92 -29.36
C GLY A 594 6.98 1.84 -30.67
N ILE A 595 7.55 1.25 -31.72
CA ILE A 595 6.89 1.07 -33.02
C ILE A 595 5.60 0.26 -32.88
N MET A 596 5.62 -0.89 -32.19
CA MET A 596 4.41 -1.70 -32.00
C MET A 596 3.30 -0.93 -31.24
N ARG A 597 3.65 0.04 -30.37
CA ARG A 597 2.67 0.90 -29.68
C ARG A 597 2.04 1.92 -30.61
N ASP A 598 2.80 2.50 -31.54
CA ASP A 598 2.26 3.39 -32.57
C ASP A 598 1.39 2.61 -33.59
N LEU A 599 1.71 1.35 -33.86
CA LEU A 599 0.84 0.39 -34.57
C LEU A 599 -0.43 -0.03 -33.78
N GLY A 600 -0.65 0.54 -32.60
CA GLY A 600 -1.85 0.37 -31.78
C GLY A 600 -1.80 -0.78 -30.76
N TYR A 601 -0.73 -1.57 -30.70
CA TYR A 601 -0.63 -2.68 -29.76
C TYR A 601 -0.36 -2.22 -28.33
N THR A 602 -1.00 -2.91 -27.38
CA THR A 602 -0.51 -2.91 -26.00
C THR A 602 0.61 -3.96 -25.88
N VAL A 603 1.85 -3.48 -25.70
CA VAL A 603 3.05 -4.32 -25.57
C VAL A 603 3.87 -4.01 -24.31
N THR A 604 4.36 -5.07 -23.66
CA THR A 604 5.16 -5.02 -22.42
C THR A 604 6.37 -5.94 -22.53
N ALA A 605 7.54 -5.48 -22.11
CA ALA A 605 8.73 -6.34 -22.00
C ALA A 605 8.46 -7.49 -21.00
N PRO A 606 8.74 -8.76 -21.37
CA PRO A 606 8.59 -9.91 -20.49
C PRO A 606 9.32 -9.70 -19.16
N GLN A 607 8.61 -9.90 -18.05
CA GLN A 607 9.20 -9.76 -16.73
C GLN A 607 10.13 -10.94 -16.44
N PRO A 608 11.37 -10.70 -15.93
CA PRO A 608 12.21 -11.77 -15.43
C PRO A 608 11.49 -12.61 -14.38
N GLN A 609 11.70 -13.92 -14.39
CA GLN A 609 11.05 -14.85 -13.46
C GLN A 609 11.65 -14.67 -12.05
N ALA A 610 11.07 -13.76 -11.28
CA ALA A 610 11.60 -13.34 -9.98
C ALA A 610 11.54 -14.47 -8.93
N GLU A 611 12.70 -14.93 -8.49
CA GLU A 611 12.82 -15.74 -7.27
C GLU A 611 12.41 -14.89 -6.05
N ALA A 612 11.60 -15.47 -5.17
CA ALA A 612 10.88 -14.71 -4.15
C ALA A 612 11.72 -14.45 -2.88
N GLU A 613 12.59 -13.43 -2.91
CA GLU A 613 13.18 -12.88 -1.68
C GLU A 613 12.11 -12.13 -0.86
N ALA A 614 11.76 -12.69 0.31
CA ALA A 614 10.74 -12.15 1.19
C ALA A 614 11.28 -11.01 2.09
N VAL A 615 11.08 -9.76 1.66
CA VAL A 615 11.35 -8.58 2.52
C VAL A 615 10.25 -8.45 3.59
N ALA A 616 10.64 -8.44 4.86
CA ALA A 616 9.71 -8.38 5.99
C ALA A 616 9.04 -6.99 6.13
N PRO A 617 7.74 -6.91 6.46
CA PRO A 617 7.01 -5.65 6.53
C PRO A 617 7.41 -4.81 7.75
N GLN A 618 8.06 -3.66 7.50
CA GLN A 618 8.30 -2.64 8.52
C GLN A 618 6.98 -1.96 8.89
N THR A 619 6.63 -1.94 10.19
CA THR A 619 5.36 -1.36 10.66
C THR A 619 5.51 0.14 10.91
N ILE A 620 5.12 0.95 9.92
CA ILE A 620 5.15 2.42 10.03
C ILE A 620 4.02 2.87 10.99
N GLN A 621 4.40 3.55 12.06
CA GLN A 621 3.45 4.26 12.93
C GLN A 621 2.93 5.50 12.19
N LEU A 622 1.63 5.51 11.86
CA LEU A 622 0.95 6.65 11.26
C LEU A 622 0.88 7.80 12.27
N THR A 623 1.82 8.75 12.16
CA THR A 623 1.74 10.06 12.80
C THR A 623 0.89 11.00 11.96
N ASP A 624 0.16 11.90 12.60
CA ASP A 624 -0.70 12.87 11.91
C ASP A 624 0.13 13.78 10.97
N PRO A 625 -0.19 13.85 9.66
CA PRO A 625 0.57 14.66 8.71
C PRO A 625 0.55 16.16 9.02
N VAL A 626 -0.45 16.70 9.73
CA VAL A 626 -0.44 18.11 10.18
C VAL A 626 0.59 18.31 11.29
N THR A 627 0.69 17.37 12.22
CA THR A 627 1.70 17.36 13.29
C THR A 627 3.12 17.20 12.73
N VAL A 628 3.32 16.32 11.73
CA VAL A 628 4.60 16.21 11.02
C VAL A 628 4.94 17.52 10.31
N TRP A 629 4.05 18.04 9.46
CA TRP A 629 4.23 19.30 8.74
C TRP A 629 4.53 20.49 9.65
N THR A 630 3.87 20.58 10.82
CA THR A 630 4.14 21.65 11.80
C THR A 630 5.53 21.49 12.43
N THR A 631 5.92 20.26 12.75
CA THR A 631 7.22 19.95 13.38
C THR A 631 8.37 20.29 12.43
N ASP A 632 8.27 19.85 11.17
CA ASP A 632 9.26 20.16 10.13
C ASP A 632 9.30 21.65 9.82
N SER A 633 8.14 22.31 9.73
CA SER A 633 8.06 23.76 9.50
C SER A 633 8.65 24.58 10.65
N GLN A 634 8.46 24.15 11.90
CA GLN A 634 9.05 24.80 13.07
C GLN A 634 10.56 24.59 13.10
N ALA A 635 11.04 23.36 12.91
CA ALA A 635 12.47 23.03 12.81
C ALA A 635 13.15 23.82 11.67
N TRP A 636 12.45 24.00 10.54
CA TRP A 636 12.89 24.86 9.45
C TRP A 636 13.01 26.33 9.89
N ILE A 637 12.00 26.94 10.49
CA ILE A 637 12.08 28.33 11.00
C ILE A 637 13.21 28.49 12.03
N ASP A 638 13.42 27.49 12.89
CA ASP A 638 14.51 27.45 13.85
C ASP A 638 15.90 27.31 13.19
N SER A 639 16.00 26.67 12.02
CA SER A 639 17.23 26.66 11.21
C SER A 639 17.56 28.00 10.55
N LEU A 640 16.57 28.86 10.28
CA LEU A 640 16.76 30.05 9.44
C LEU A 640 17.72 31.08 10.07
N PRO A 641 18.72 31.61 9.34
CA PRO A 641 19.68 32.61 9.81
C PRO A 641 19.10 34.04 9.78
N ILE A 642 17.86 34.20 10.29
CA ILE A 642 17.11 35.46 10.33
C ILE A 642 16.93 35.95 11.77
N SER A 643 16.63 37.24 11.95
CA SER A 643 16.39 37.81 13.28
C SER A 643 15.21 37.14 13.98
N GLY A 644 15.26 36.97 15.31
CA GLY A 644 14.17 36.34 16.08
C GLY A 644 12.80 37.00 15.90
N TYR A 645 12.72 38.31 15.63
CA TYR A 645 11.46 38.97 15.27
C TYR A 645 10.89 38.49 13.93
N ALA A 646 11.74 38.13 12.96
CA ALA A 646 11.31 37.56 11.69
C ALA A 646 10.86 36.10 11.85
N LYS A 647 11.53 35.31 12.70
CA LYS A 647 11.09 33.96 13.08
C LYS A 647 9.71 34.00 13.74
N TRP A 648 9.53 34.86 14.74
CA TRP A 648 8.25 35.07 15.43
C TRP A 648 7.08 35.44 14.51
N ASN A 649 7.33 36.18 13.42
CA ASN A 649 6.29 36.48 12.42
C ASN A 649 6.01 35.29 11.48
N LEU A 650 7.00 34.44 11.19
CA LEU A 650 6.80 33.20 10.42
C LEU A 650 6.10 32.13 11.26
N GLU A 651 6.48 31.96 12.53
CA GLU A 651 5.78 31.16 13.53
C GLU A 651 4.31 31.61 13.62
N GLY A 652 4.08 32.91 13.82
CA GLY A 652 2.73 33.48 13.86
C GLY A 652 1.91 33.23 12.60
N ALA A 653 2.54 33.21 11.42
CA ALA A 653 1.87 32.87 10.15
C ALA A 653 1.57 31.36 10.02
N LEU A 654 2.52 30.49 10.39
CA LEU A 654 2.37 29.04 10.41
C LEU A 654 1.21 28.61 11.33
N TRP A 655 1.22 29.10 12.56
CA TRP A 655 0.16 28.85 13.55
C TRP A 655 -1.18 29.48 13.13
N ALA A 656 -1.18 30.61 12.42
CA ALA A 656 -2.42 31.18 11.87
C ALA A 656 -3.00 30.31 10.74
N VAL A 657 -2.19 29.76 9.83
CA VAL A 657 -2.65 28.82 8.79
C VAL A 657 -3.23 27.56 9.43
N ARG A 658 -2.50 26.95 10.38
CA ARG A 658 -2.96 25.77 11.12
C ARG A 658 -4.29 26.02 11.84
N ARG A 659 -4.39 27.05 12.70
CA ARG A 659 -5.62 27.42 13.42
C ARG A 659 -6.79 27.82 12.52
N THR A 660 -6.55 28.27 11.28
CA THR A 660 -7.63 28.76 10.38
C THR A 660 -8.16 27.70 9.44
N LEU A 661 -7.37 26.68 9.07
CA LEU A 661 -7.72 25.69 8.03
C LEU A 661 -7.57 24.23 8.47
N PHE A 662 -6.78 23.96 9.51
CA PHE A 662 -6.46 22.62 10.03
C PHE A 662 -6.56 22.53 11.55
N ASN A 663 -7.40 23.37 12.17
CA ASN A 663 -7.76 23.28 13.58
C ASN A 663 -8.18 21.83 13.87
N LEU A 664 -7.64 21.18 14.90
CA LEU A 664 -7.92 19.80 15.31
C LEU A 664 -8.90 19.78 16.48
N ALA A 665 -9.67 18.69 16.61
CA ALA A 665 -10.62 18.57 17.72
C ALA A 665 -9.84 18.31 19.02
N PRO A 666 -10.13 19.03 20.13
CA PRO A 666 -9.48 18.75 21.40
C PRO A 666 -9.76 17.32 21.85
N SER A 667 -8.69 16.59 22.20
CA SER A 667 -8.76 15.22 22.68
C SER A 667 -9.01 15.23 24.19
N VAL A 668 -10.26 14.93 24.60
CA VAL A 668 -10.59 14.61 25.99
C VAL A 668 -10.18 13.18 26.30
N ASP A 669 -9.36 12.97 27.32
CA ASP A 669 -9.10 11.63 27.84
C ASP A 669 -10.19 11.19 28.82
N PRO A 670 -10.62 9.92 28.81
CA PRO A 670 -11.63 9.41 29.73
C PRO A 670 -11.02 9.26 31.12
N ILE A 671 -11.30 10.20 32.02
CA ILE A 671 -10.75 10.15 33.38
C ILE A 671 -11.33 8.98 34.16
N GLN A 672 -10.42 8.19 34.71
CA GLN A 672 -10.69 7.02 35.54
C GLN A 672 -10.41 7.40 37.00
N ILE A 673 -11.47 7.49 37.82
CA ILE A 673 -11.31 7.85 39.23
C ILE A 673 -11.46 6.64 40.14
N THR A 674 -10.30 6.20 40.64
CA THR A 674 -10.10 5.07 41.54
C THR A 674 -9.40 5.54 42.82
N GLY A 675 -9.62 4.84 43.93
CA GLY A 675 -8.95 5.09 45.22
C GLY A 675 -9.63 6.12 46.16
N GLN A 676 -10.66 6.83 45.71
CA GLN A 676 -11.59 7.52 46.63
C GLN A 676 -12.58 6.49 47.19
N VAL A 677 -12.73 6.43 48.52
CA VAL A 677 -13.72 5.58 49.21
C VAL A 677 -14.89 6.39 49.75
N ASP A 678 -14.63 7.58 50.31
CA ASP A 678 -15.64 8.46 50.91
C ASP A 678 -15.62 9.88 50.30
N GLY A 679 -16.76 10.55 50.33
CA GLY A 679 -16.85 12.00 50.08
C GLY A 679 -17.09 12.42 48.62
N THR A 680 -16.96 13.72 48.35
CA THR A 680 -17.10 14.29 47.00
C THR A 680 -15.79 14.23 46.24
N VAL A 681 -15.82 13.65 45.05
CA VAL A 681 -14.66 13.47 44.19
C VAL A 681 -14.53 14.68 43.25
N SER A 682 -13.42 15.41 43.35
CA SER A 682 -13.15 16.60 42.52
C SER A 682 -11.86 16.48 41.70
N GLY A 683 -11.86 17.01 40.48
CA GLY A 683 -10.68 17.06 39.62
C GLY A 683 -10.86 18.03 38.44
N THR A 684 -9.93 17.99 37.48
CA THR A 684 -10.02 18.66 36.17
C THR A 684 -10.30 17.65 35.09
N ILE A 685 -11.04 18.04 34.05
CA ILE A 685 -11.15 17.28 32.81
C ILE A 685 -9.94 17.62 31.95
N ASP A 686 -8.97 16.72 31.95
CA ASP A 686 -7.78 16.83 31.12
C ASP A 686 -8.20 16.60 29.66
N ALA A 687 -8.03 17.65 28.85
CA ALA A 687 -8.19 17.59 27.42
C ALA A 687 -7.09 18.42 26.78
N VAL A 688 -6.47 17.88 25.74
CA VAL A 688 -5.38 18.54 25.01
C VAL A 688 -5.94 19.10 23.71
N ASP A 689 -5.71 20.39 23.49
CA ASP A 689 -5.97 21.03 22.20
C ASP A 689 -4.64 21.12 21.40
N PRO A 690 -4.55 20.52 20.20
CA PRO A 690 -3.30 20.54 19.43
C PRO A 690 -2.83 21.93 18.98
N GLU A 691 -3.72 22.93 18.93
CA GLU A 691 -3.39 24.33 18.64
C GLU A 691 -3.30 25.21 19.92
N ASN A 692 -3.52 24.58 21.08
CA ASN A 692 -3.62 25.22 22.40
C ASN A 692 -4.71 26.32 22.43
N ASP A 693 -5.84 26.08 21.76
CA ASP A 693 -7.04 26.92 21.83
C ASP A 693 -7.70 26.85 23.23
N TRP A 694 -8.48 27.87 23.56
CA TRP A 694 -9.23 27.89 24.81
C TRP A 694 -10.40 26.91 24.75
N LEU A 695 -10.41 25.95 25.68
CA LEU A 695 -11.43 24.92 25.77
C LEU A 695 -12.58 25.29 26.70
N ALA A 696 -13.79 24.94 26.28
CA ALA A 696 -15.02 25.00 27.06
C ALA A 696 -15.57 23.60 27.30
N TYR A 697 -15.76 23.25 28.57
CA TYR A 697 -16.18 21.89 28.96
C TYR A 697 -17.67 21.83 29.30
N ARG A 698 -18.35 20.74 28.91
CA ARG A 698 -19.77 20.53 29.18
C ARG A 698 -20.11 19.07 29.45
N LEU A 699 -20.90 18.84 30.50
CA LEU A 699 -21.54 17.55 30.76
C LEU A 699 -22.52 17.19 29.64
N ILE A 700 -22.29 16.07 28.97
CA ILE A 700 -23.16 15.51 27.93
C ILE A 700 -24.14 14.49 28.53
N LYS A 701 -23.66 13.63 29.44
CA LYS A 701 -24.46 12.60 30.11
C LYS A 701 -24.08 12.52 31.58
N GLY A 702 -25.05 12.70 32.47
CA GLY A 702 -24.85 12.57 33.91
C GLY A 702 -24.61 11.12 34.37
N PRO A 703 -24.06 10.95 35.59
CA PRO A 703 -23.96 9.66 36.26
C PRO A 703 -25.33 9.04 36.56
N LYS A 704 -25.35 7.74 36.84
CA LYS A 704 -26.54 6.93 37.11
C LYS A 704 -26.98 6.99 38.58
N THR A 705 -26.03 7.13 39.50
CA THR A 705 -26.23 6.90 40.95
C THR A 705 -25.78 8.10 41.78
N GLY A 706 -24.67 8.74 41.41
CA GLY A 706 -24.29 10.05 41.96
C GLY A 706 -24.89 11.24 41.20
N THR A 707 -24.30 12.40 41.41
CA THR A 707 -24.51 13.63 40.61
C THR A 707 -23.15 14.23 40.26
N VAL A 708 -23.04 14.94 39.14
CA VAL A 708 -21.80 15.64 38.78
C VAL A 708 -22.09 17.08 38.35
N LYS A 709 -21.27 18.01 38.82
CA LYS A 709 -21.17 19.36 38.28
C LYS A 709 -19.86 19.46 37.51
N VAL A 710 -19.92 19.82 36.24
CA VAL A 710 -18.76 20.17 35.41
C VAL A 710 -18.83 21.67 35.14
N ASN A 711 -17.76 22.39 35.44
CA ASN A 711 -17.61 23.81 35.16
C ASN A 711 -17.02 24.02 33.75
N ALA A 712 -17.18 25.22 33.19
CA ALA A 712 -16.71 25.53 31.84
C ALA A 712 -15.18 25.53 31.70
N ASP A 713 -14.45 25.62 32.82
CA ASP A 713 -12.97 25.56 32.91
C ASP A 713 -12.42 24.12 33.06
N GLY A 714 -13.28 23.10 32.89
CA GLY A 714 -12.92 21.69 33.02
C GLY A 714 -12.93 21.18 34.47
N SER A 715 -12.98 22.05 35.49
CA SER A 715 -13.07 21.57 36.87
C SER A 715 -14.42 20.90 37.14
N TYR A 716 -14.42 19.74 37.80
CA TYR A 716 -15.64 19.00 38.13
C TYR A 716 -15.70 18.59 39.61
N ILE A 717 -16.92 18.37 40.08
CA ILE A 717 -17.23 17.77 41.38
C ILE A 717 -18.30 16.70 41.17
N TYR A 718 -17.91 15.45 41.34
CA TYR A 718 -18.82 14.31 41.48
C TYR A 718 -19.20 14.15 42.95
N THR A 719 -20.50 14.12 43.24
CA THR A 719 -21.07 13.79 44.55
C THR A 719 -21.70 12.41 44.44
N PRO A 720 -21.15 11.38 45.10
CA PRO A 720 -21.72 10.03 45.06
C PRO A 720 -23.13 9.98 45.64
N GLY A 721 -23.90 8.96 45.27
CA GLY A 721 -25.13 8.62 45.98
C GLY A 721 -24.81 8.24 47.44
N THR A 722 -25.74 8.49 48.37
CA THR A 722 -25.54 8.12 49.78
C THR A 722 -25.38 6.60 49.92
N GLY A 723 -24.18 6.16 50.34
CA GLY A 723 -23.84 4.73 50.45
C GLY A 723 -23.41 4.08 49.13
N PHE A 724 -23.04 4.87 48.10
CA PHE A 724 -22.55 4.35 46.83
C PHE A 724 -21.14 3.76 46.95
N ASN A 725 -21.03 2.45 46.69
CA ASN A 725 -19.81 1.75 46.32
C ASN A 725 -20.06 1.05 44.99
N GLY A 726 -19.12 1.13 44.04
CA GLY A 726 -19.20 0.49 42.73
C GLY A 726 -18.81 1.39 41.57
N VAL A 727 -19.32 1.05 40.38
CA VAL A 727 -19.02 1.71 39.10
C VAL A 727 -20.13 2.71 38.72
N ASP A 728 -19.77 3.96 38.50
CA ASP A 728 -20.62 4.98 37.85
C ASP A 728 -19.85 5.63 36.68
N SER A 729 -20.49 6.45 35.85
CA SER A 729 -19.79 7.13 34.75
C SER A 729 -20.54 8.34 34.21
N PHE A 730 -19.82 9.39 33.84
CA PHE A 730 -20.38 10.59 33.23
C PHE A 730 -19.61 11.01 31.96
N THR A 731 -20.33 11.42 30.92
CA THR A 731 -19.72 11.82 29.64
C THR A 731 -19.55 13.33 29.60
N VAL A 732 -18.34 13.80 29.31
CA VAL A 732 -18.02 15.22 29.08
C VAL A 732 -17.55 15.41 27.65
N ALA A 733 -17.88 16.55 27.06
CA ALA A 733 -17.19 17.07 25.88
C ALA A 733 -16.35 18.28 26.27
N ALA A 734 -15.14 18.38 25.71
CA ALA A 734 -14.41 19.63 25.60
C ALA A 734 -14.60 20.15 24.18
N ILE A 735 -14.78 21.46 24.04
CA ILE A 735 -15.16 22.15 22.82
C ILE A 735 -14.14 23.29 22.66
N ASP A 736 -13.49 23.41 21.51
CA ASP A 736 -12.62 24.55 21.23
C ASP A 736 -13.45 25.84 21.07
N LEU A 737 -12.80 27.00 21.16
CA LEU A 737 -13.45 28.30 20.95
C LEU A 737 -12.87 29.04 19.72
N GLY A 738 -12.17 28.30 18.86
CA GLY A 738 -11.54 28.79 17.64
C GLY A 738 -12.48 28.89 16.43
N LEU A 739 -11.89 29.09 15.25
CA LEU A 739 -12.62 28.95 14.00
C LEU A 739 -12.64 27.46 13.61
N HIS A 740 -13.81 26.82 13.67
CA HIS A 740 -13.95 25.37 13.46
C HIS A 740 -13.88 24.96 11.97
N VAL A 741 -12.78 25.30 11.29
CA VAL A 741 -12.48 24.80 9.93
C VAL A 741 -11.32 23.81 10.02
N ASN A 742 -11.62 22.56 9.70
CA ASN A 742 -10.63 21.54 9.41
C ASN A 742 -10.93 21.00 8.00
N LEU A 743 -10.05 21.26 7.03
CA LEU A 743 -10.26 20.81 5.65
C LEU A 743 -10.11 19.28 5.49
N LEU A 744 -9.43 18.60 6.43
CA LEU A 744 -9.25 17.14 6.43
C LEU A 744 -10.48 16.40 6.97
N ASN A 745 -11.22 17.08 7.84
CA ASN A 745 -12.46 16.59 8.43
C ASN A 745 -13.51 17.71 8.45
N PRO A 746 -14.12 18.08 7.29
CA PRO A 746 -15.09 19.18 7.19
C PRO A 746 -16.39 18.93 7.98
N LEU A 747 -16.63 17.69 8.42
CA LEU A 747 -17.76 17.27 9.25
C LEU A 747 -17.34 16.96 10.70
N ARG A 748 -16.14 17.43 11.10
CA ARG A 748 -15.63 17.42 12.47
C ARG A 748 -16.72 17.91 13.45
N GLY A 749 -16.95 17.15 14.52
CA GLY A 749 -17.67 17.66 15.69
C GLY A 749 -16.87 18.77 16.38
N LEU A 750 -17.56 19.76 16.95
CA LEU A 750 -16.98 20.95 17.62
C LEU A 750 -16.10 20.65 18.86
N GLY A 751 -15.64 19.41 19.04
CA GLY A 751 -15.02 18.88 20.25
C GLY A 751 -15.15 17.37 20.31
N SER A 752 -14.24 16.70 21.02
CA SER A 752 -14.40 15.27 21.34
C SER A 752 -15.17 15.08 22.65
N SER A 753 -15.61 13.84 22.93
CA SER A 753 -16.29 13.52 24.19
C SER A 753 -15.84 12.20 24.79
N ALA A 754 -15.47 12.22 26.06
CA ALA A 754 -14.99 11.06 26.78
C ALA A 754 -15.98 10.59 27.86
N ARG A 755 -16.07 9.28 28.06
CA ARG A 755 -16.80 8.66 29.19
C ARG A 755 -15.84 8.50 30.37
N ASN A 756 -15.91 9.44 31.31
CA ASN A 756 -15.22 9.36 32.58
C ASN A 756 -15.91 8.29 33.44
N VAL A 757 -15.14 7.45 34.14
CA VAL A 757 -15.64 6.34 34.95
C VAL A 757 -15.20 6.52 36.40
N ILE A 758 -16.12 6.25 37.33
CA ILE A 758 -15.92 6.36 38.77
C ILE A 758 -15.94 4.97 39.35
N ASN A 759 -14.78 4.51 39.81
CA ASN A 759 -14.59 3.19 40.42
C ASN A 759 -14.32 3.35 41.92
N GLN A 760 -15.28 3.99 42.61
CA GLN A 760 -15.24 4.26 44.04
C GLN A 760 -15.68 3.01 44.81
N GLY A 761 -14.74 2.35 45.49
CA GLY A 761 -14.99 1.04 46.12
C GLY A 761 -15.43 -0.04 45.12
N ALA A 762 -15.07 0.09 43.84
CA ALA A 762 -15.47 -0.85 42.78
C ALA A 762 -14.62 -2.12 42.72
N ILE A 763 -13.50 -2.16 43.44
CA ILE A 763 -12.73 -3.39 43.64
C ILE A 763 -12.48 -3.50 45.15
N THR A 764 -12.75 -4.66 45.72
CA THR A 764 -12.58 -4.93 47.16
C THR A 764 -11.95 -6.29 47.37
N PHE A 765 -10.88 -6.36 48.16
CA PHE A 765 -10.36 -7.62 48.65
C PHE A 765 -11.18 -8.14 49.84
N ASP A 766 -11.28 -9.46 49.95
CA ASP A 766 -11.60 -10.18 51.18
C ASP A 766 -10.42 -11.09 51.52
N PHE A 767 -9.85 -10.92 52.71
CA PHE A 767 -8.68 -11.68 53.14
C PHE A 767 -9.11 -12.66 54.24
N ASP A 768 -9.21 -13.94 53.90
CA ASP A 768 -9.40 -15.01 54.88
C ASP A 768 -8.04 -15.49 55.40
N TYR A 769 -7.82 -15.39 56.71
CA TYR A 769 -6.51 -15.62 57.32
C TYR A 769 -6.44 -17.04 57.85
N THR A 770 -5.67 -17.89 57.16
CA THR A 770 -5.71 -19.35 57.33
C THR A 770 -4.63 -19.83 58.30
N THR A 771 -3.52 -20.39 57.80
CA THR A 771 -2.41 -20.89 58.62
C THR A 771 -1.55 -19.73 59.10
N GLY A 772 -1.16 -19.72 60.38
CA GLY A 772 -0.34 -18.64 60.95
C GLY A 772 -1.07 -17.30 61.10
N ALA A 773 -2.40 -17.31 61.19
CA ALA A 773 -3.22 -16.12 61.39
C ALA A 773 -2.87 -15.32 62.67
N GLU A 774 -2.15 -15.91 63.61
CA GLU A 774 -1.55 -15.25 64.79
C GLU A 774 -0.45 -14.23 64.44
N PHE A 775 0.29 -14.44 63.35
CA PHE A 775 1.30 -13.47 62.90
C PHE A 775 0.65 -12.25 62.26
N TRP A 776 -0.56 -12.38 61.73
CA TRP A 776 -1.35 -11.32 61.14
C TRP A 776 -2.03 -10.45 62.22
N THR A 777 -1.26 -9.57 62.86
CA THR A 777 -1.78 -8.56 63.81
C THR A 777 -2.67 -7.53 63.11
N ALA A 778 -3.48 -6.77 63.87
CA ALA A 778 -4.38 -5.76 63.31
C ALA A 778 -3.64 -4.70 62.46
N GLU A 779 -2.42 -4.35 62.85
CA GLU A 779 -1.54 -3.42 62.14
C GLU A 779 -1.03 -4.01 60.82
N ARG A 780 -0.66 -5.31 60.82
CA ARG A 780 -0.23 -6.04 59.62
C ARG A 780 -1.38 -6.22 58.62
N ARG A 781 -2.58 -6.57 59.09
CA ARG A 781 -3.80 -6.64 58.26
C ARG A 781 -4.17 -5.27 57.67
N ALA A 782 -4.03 -4.19 58.45
CA ALA A 782 -4.25 -2.83 57.96
C ALA A 782 -3.19 -2.40 56.92
N ALA A 783 -1.92 -2.83 57.07
CA ALA A 783 -0.87 -2.57 56.11
C ALA A 783 -1.08 -3.31 54.78
N LEU A 784 -1.48 -4.59 54.85
CA LEU A 784 -1.92 -5.40 53.70
C LEU A 784 -3.08 -4.70 52.97
N GLN A 785 -4.15 -4.34 53.69
CA GLN A 785 -5.28 -3.63 53.08
C GLN A 785 -4.88 -2.28 52.47
N ALA A 786 -3.95 -1.54 53.08
CA ALA A 786 -3.46 -0.26 52.55
C ALA A 786 -2.63 -0.43 51.26
N ALA A 787 -1.75 -1.43 51.21
CA ALA A 787 -0.97 -1.76 50.01
C ALA A 787 -1.88 -2.27 48.88
N ALA A 788 -2.77 -3.19 49.19
CA ALA A 788 -3.79 -3.71 48.29
C ALA A 788 -4.69 -2.59 47.73
N ASN A 789 -5.21 -1.71 48.58
CA ASN A 789 -5.99 -0.54 48.14
C ASN A 789 -5.17 0.40 47.25
N THR A 790 -3.86 0.54 47.50
CA THR A 790 -2.96 1.37 46.68
C THR A 790 -2.80 0.79 45.27
N LEU A 791 -2.56 -0.53 45.16
CA LEU A 791 -2.51 -1.25 43.88
C LEU A 791 -3.84 -1.14 43.12
N LEU A 792 -4.98 -1.30 43.81
CA LEU A 792 -6.31 -1.13 43.19
C LEU A 792 -6.57 0.28 42.65
N THR A 793 -5.80 1.29 43.06
CA THR A 793 -5.92 2.63 42.44
C THR A 793 -5.37 2.70 41.02
N TYR A 794 -4.65 1.68 40.53
CA TYR A 794 -4.22 1.61 39.13
C TYR A 794 -5.32 1.08 38.18
N PHE A 795 -6.18 0.17 38.65
CA PHE A 795 -7.04 -0.68 37.80
C PHE A 795 -8.47 -0.16 37.62
N VAL A 796 -9.02 -0.38 36.42
CA VAL A 796 -10.42 -0.11 36.09
C VAL A 796 -11.14 -1.42 35.74
N VAL A 797 -12.26 -1.65 36.41
CA VAL A 797 -13.20 -2.76 36.21
C VAL A 797 -14.54 -2.23 35.67
N ALA A 798 -15.24 -3.03 34.86
CA ALA A 798 -16.51 -2.64 34.23
C ALA A 798 -17.73 -2.72 35.17
N ALA A 799 -17.63 -3.55 36.21
CA ALA A 799 -18.63 -3.75 37.26
C ALA A 799 -17.90 -3.94 38.62
N PRO A 800 -18.59 -3.88 39.77
CA PRO A 800 -17.94 -4.11 41.07
C PRO A 800 -17.37 -5.53 41.17
N VAL A 801 -16.09 -5.65 41.55
CA VAL A 801 -15.36 -6.92 41.69
C VAL A 801 -14.97 -7.16 43.15
N ARG A 802 -15.24 -8.37 43.64
CA ARG A 802 -14.68 -8.90 44.88
C ARG A 802 -13.49 -9.79 44.52
N LEU A 803 -12.39 -9.66 45.25
CA LEU A 803 -11.19 -10.50 45.13
C LEU A 803 -10.99 -11.25 46.45
N ASP A 804 -11.24 -12.54 46.44
CA ASP A 804 -11.24 -13.38 47.64
C ASP A 804 -9.90 -14.09 47.76
N TYR A 805 -9.16 -13.86 48.83
CA TYR A 805 -7.78 -14.35 48.99
C TYR A 805 -7.63 -15.13 50.29
N GLN A 806 -7.01 -16.31 50.22
CA GLN A 806 -6.47 -16.97 51.40
C GLN A 806 -5.10 -16.37 51.74
N VAL A 807 -4.89 -16.10 53.03
CA VAL A 807 -3.68 -15.42 53.53
C VAL A 807 -3.06 -16.25 54.66
N ALA A 808 -1.95 -16.90 54.35
CA ALA A 808 -1.11 -17.62 55.30
C ALA A 808 -0.05 -16.70 55.91
N GLY A 809 0.62 -17.16 56.97
CA GLY A 809 1.80 -16.52 57.53
C GLY A 809 2.73 -17.52 58.19
N GLU A 810 4.03 -17.28 58.11
CA GLU A 810 5.07 -18.10 58.75
C GLU A 810 6.10 -17.24 59.50
N ASP A 811 7.04 -17.93 60.16
CA ASP A 811 8.15 -17.34 60.93
C ASP A 811 9.37 -18.27 60.73
N ASP A 812 9.80 -18.41 59.48
CA ASP A 812 10.90 -19.29 59.07
C ASP A 812 12.16 -18.47 58.73
N PRO A 813 13.15 -18.38 59.64
CA PRO A 813 14.40 -17.67 59.40
C PRO A 813 15.39 -18.44 58.50
N ASP A 814 15.10 -19.69 58.13
CA ASP A 814 15.91 -20.49 57.19
C ASP A 814 15.36 -20.40 55.74
N SER A 815 14.26 -19.67 55.50
CA SER A 815 13.64 -19.42 54.20
C SER A 815 14.03 -18.05 53.62
N ASP A 816 14.74 -18.03 52.49
CA ASP A 816 15.10 -16.81 51.75
C ASP A 816 13.88 -16.08 51.12
N THR A 817 12.70 -16.71 51.12
CA THR A 817 11.46 -16.14 50.58
C THR A 817 10.84 -15.16 51.59
N LEU A 818 10.71 -13.89 51.21
CA LEU A 818 10.06 -12.86 52.05
C LEU A 818 8.53 -13.03 52.09
N ALA A 819 7.95 -13.34 50.94
CA ALA A 819 6.53 -13.57 50.71
C ALA A 819 6.34 -14.31 49.38
N SER A 820 5.12 -14.77 49.11
CA SER A 820 4.68 -15.06 47.74
C SER A 820 3.20 -14.73 47.57
N ALA A 821 2.74 -14.38 46.37
CA ALA A 821 1.33 -14.51 46.02
C ALA A 821 1.09 -15.01 44.60
N PHE A 822 0.02 -15.81 44.44
CA PHE A 822 -0.35 -16.38 43.16
C PHE A 822 -1.87 -16.46 42.96
N SER A 823 -2.26 -16.76 41.73
CA SER A 823 -3.62 -17.07 41.34
C SER A 823 -3.54 -18.19 40.29
N ASP A 824 -4.57 -19.05 40.22
CA ASP A 824 -4.55 -20.15 39.26
C ASP A 824 -4.94 -19.72 37.85
N LEU A 825 -4.57 -20.50 36.83
CA LEU A 825 -5.02 -20.23 35.45
C LEU A 825 -6.45 -20.69 35.28
N ILE A 826 -7.27 -19.94 34.54
CA ILE A 826 -8.68 -20.31 34.28
C ILE A 826 -8.85 -21.58 33.42
N SER A 827 -7.76 -22.17 32.92
CA SER A 827 -7.78 -23.39 32.13
C SER A 827 -6.47 -24.19 32.24
N SER A 828 -6.62 -25.52 32.19
CA SER A 828 -5.54 -26.50 32.07
C SER A 828 -5.31 -26.98 30.62
N ALA A 829 -6.13 -26.54 29.67
CA ALA A 829 -5.98 -26.89 28.26
C ALA A 829 -4.76 -26.18 27.63
N PRO A 830 -4.16 -26.72 26.55
CA PRO A 830 -3.12 -26.04 25.79
C PRO A 830 -3.52 -24.61 25.39
N GLY A 831 -2.63 -23.64 25.60
CA GLY A 831 -2.89 -22.23 25.31
C GLY A 831 -2.31 -21.24 26.33
N PHE A 832 -2.46 -19.96 26.03
CA PHE A 832 -2.14 -18.85 26.95
C PHE A 832 -3.43 -18.35 27.62
N HIS A 833 -3.53 -18.50 28.94
CA HIS A 833 -4.74 -18.23 29.71
C HIS A 833 -4.49 -17.16 30.77
N PRO A 834 -5.48 -16.33 31.13
CA PRO A 834 -5.36 -15.41 32.26
C PRO A 834 -5.36 -16.15 33.60
N THR A 835 -4.87 -15.50 34.65
CA THR A 835 -5.17 -15.95 36.03
C THR A 835 -6.65 -15.73 36.36
N VAL A 836 -7.17 -16.39 37.39
CA VAL A 836 -8.53 -16.16 37.90
C VAL A 836 -8.71 -14.68 38.24
N VAL A 837 -7.78 -14.10 39.02
CA VAL A 837 -7.80 -12.68 39.40
C VAL A 837 -7.81 -11.77 38.16
N GLN A 838 -6.96 -12.07 37.17
CA GLN A 838 -6.89 -11.31 35.91
C GLN A 838 -8.21 -11.38 35.12
N ASN A 839 -8.82 -12.57 35.01
CA ASN A 839 -10.10 -12.73 34.31
C ASN A 839 -11.24 -12.03 35.06
N LYS A 840 -11.26 -12.12 36.39
CA LYS A 840 -12.28 -11.52 37.26
C LYS A 840 -12.21 -9.99 37.25
N LEU A 841 -11.02 -9.41 37.17
CA LEU A 841 -10.82 -7.97 36.99
C LEU A 841 -11.19 -7.49 35.58
N ILE A 842 -10.66 -8.12 34.53
CA ILE A 842 -10.84 -7.65 33.14
C ILE A 842 -12.29 -7.86 32.67
N ASN A 843 -12.84 -9.05 32.90
CA ASN A 843 -14.14 -9.45 32.36
C ASN A 843 -15.29 -9.43 33.39
N GLY A 844 -15.01 -9.27 34.68
CA GLY A 844 -16.02 -9.40 35.75
C GLY A 844 -16.48 -10.84 35.98
N VAL A 845 -15.74 -11.83 35.47
CA VAL A 845 -16.11 -13.26 35.48
C VAL A 845 -15.35 -13.99 36.57
N ASP A 846 -16.07 -14.36 37.63
CA ASP A 846 -15.63 -15.39 38.56
C ASP A 846 -15.40 -16.71 37.79
N SER A 847 -14.28 -17.38 38.05
CA SER A 847 -13.81 -18.54 37.27
C SER A 847 -13.55 -19.78 38.14
N ASN A 848 -13.82 -19.70 39.44
CA ASN A 848 -13.55 -20.73 40.45
C ASN A 848 -14.62 -20.79 41.57
N ASP A 849 -15.74 -20.07 41.40
CA ASP A 849 -17.00 -20.10 42.16
C ASP A 849 -16.91 -19.64 43.62
N SER A 850 -16.33 -20.49 44.48
CA SER A 850 -16.22 -20.27 45.94
C SER A 850 -14.86 -20.68 46.49
N ILE A 851 -13.92 -20.94 45.60
CA ILE A 851 -12.49 -21.05 45.90
C ILE A 851 -11.92 -19.62 45.92
N ALA A 852 -10.88 -19.37 46.71
CA ALA A 852 -10.18 -18.09 46.68
C ALA A 852 -9.58 -17.82 45.28
N ASP A 853 -9.73 -16.59 44.80
CA ASP A 853 -9.16 -16.11 43.53
C ASP A 853 -7.62 -16.18 43.53
N GLY A 854 -7.01 -15.97 44.68
CA GLY A 854 -5.58 -16.06 44.89
C GLY A 854 -5.20 -16.45 46.31
N GLU A 855 -3.91 -16.70 46.50
CA GLU A 855 -3.30 -17.08 47.76
C GLU A 855 -2.09 -16.16 48.04
N ILE A 856 -1.90 -15.78 49.30
CA ILE A 856 -0.74 -15.03 49.80
C ILE A 856 -0.09 -15.84 50.92
N GLU A 857 1.22 -16.01 50.86
CA GLU A 857 2.06 -16.57 51.93
C GLU A 857 3.08 -15.51 52.35
N TRP A 858 3.35 -15.36 53.65
CA TRP A 858 4.16 -14.23 54.15
C TRP A 858 5.05 -14.61 55.32
N ASN A 859 6.36 -14.37 55.19
CA ASN A 859 7.35 -14.73 56.20
C ASN A 859 7.63 -13.58 57.16
N PHE A 860 7.31 -13.78 58.44
CA PHE A 860 7.44 -12.77 59.50
C PHE A 860 8.72 -12.90 60.35
N ALA A 861 9.63 -13.81 60.01
CA ALA A 861 10.97 -13.88 60.61
C ALA A 861 11.81 -12.61 60.34
N TYR A 862 11.50 -11.92 59.23
CA TYR A 862 12.15 -10.68 58.82
C TYR A 862 11.59 -9.43 59.53
N LYS A 863 12.41 -8.38 59.59
CA LYS A 863 11.99 -7.07 60.09
C LYS A 863 11.16 -6.34 59.03
N TRP A 864 9.94 -5.95 59.41
CA TRP A 864 8.95 -5.37 58.49
C TRP A 864 8.48 -3.98 58.93
N ALA A 865 8.68 -2.98 58.07
CA ALA A 865 8.16 -1.64 58.26
C ALA A 865 6.76 -1.51 57.62
N LEU A 866 5.74 -1.34 58.47
CA LEU A 866 4.32 -1.22 58.05
C LEU A 866 3.91 0.22 57.69
N GLY A 867 4.75 1.19 58.03
CA GLY A 867 4.49 2.64 57.93
C GLY A 867 4.97 3.25 56.62
N ASP A 868 5.11 4.58 56.62
CA ASP A 868 5.72 5.36 55.52
C ASP A 868 7.17 5.78 55.82
N ALA A 869 7.66 5.44 57.01
CA ALA A 869 9.07 5.43 57.36
C ALA A 869 9.53 3.97 57.46
N VAL A 870 10.65 3.65 56.82
CA VAL A 870 11.28 2.34 56.78
C VAL A 870 12.75 2.54 57.15
N ALA A 871 13.26 1.82 58.15
CA ALA A 871 14.69 1.87 58.48
C ALA A 871 15.53 1.06 57.48
N SER A 872 16.83 1.37 57.38
CA SER A 872 17.75 0.69 56.46
C SER A 872 18.06 -0.78 56.81
N ASP A 873 17.53 -1.28 57.92
CA ASP A 873 17.59 -2.68 58.37
C ASP A 873 16.19 -3.32 58.48
N GLU A 874 15.19 -2.74 57.83
CA GLU A 874 13.81 -3.23 57.72
C GLU A 874 13.43 -3.35 56.23
N TYR A 875 12.60 -4.33 55.88
CA TYR A 875 11.98 -4.41 54.56
C TYR A 875 10.69 -3.57 54.53
N ASP A 876 10.43 -2.95 53.37
CA ASP A 876 9.19 -2.22 53.12
C ASP A 876 8.03 -3.20 52.87
N PHE A 877 7.17 -3.37 53.87
CA PHE A 877 6.03 -4.28 53.79
C PHE A 877 5.06 -3.92 52.64
N ARG A 878 4.94 -2.63 52.29
CA ARG A 878 3.95 -2.20 51.30
C ARG A 878 4.45 -2.31 49.87
N ASP A 879 5.76 -2.21 49.65
CA ASP A 879 6.37 -2.49 48.34
C ASP A 879 6.23 -3.98 48.00
N VAL A 880 6.77 -4.86 48.86
CA VAL A 880 6.69 -6.32 48.66
C VAL A 880 5.24 -6.80 48.51
N MET A 881 4.29 -6.22 49.25
CA MET A 881 2.87 -6.58 49.10
C MET A 881 2.29 -6.16 47.73
N VAL A 882 2.75 -5.05 47.15
CA VAL A 882 2.34 -4.62 45.80
C VAL A 882 3.00 -5.51 44.74
N HIS A 883 4.28 -5.86 44.91
CA HIS A 883 5.00 -6.84 44.08
C HIS A 883 4.28 -8.19 44.02
N GLU A 884 4.02 -8.81 45.17
CA GLU A 884 3.39 -10.13 45.22
C GLU A 884 1.98 -10.14 44.60
N LEU A 885 1.15 -9.13 44.93
CA LEU A 885 -0.17 -9.04 44.34
C LEU A 885 -0.11 -8.94 42.80
N LEU A 886 0.90 -8.29 42.22
CA LEU A 886 1.07 -8.22 40.76
C LEU A 886 1.30 -9.60 40.12
N HIS A 887 2.01 -10.53 40.77
CA HIS A 887 2.13 -11.91 40.29
C HIS A 887 0.78 -12.60 40.18
N SER A 888 -0.08 -12.48 41.21
CA SER A 888 -1.44 -13.02 41.17
C SER A 888 -2.33 -12.33 40.11
N PHE A 889 -2.09 -11.05 39.84
CA PHE A 889 -2.72 -10.28 38.76
C PHE A 889 -2.14 -10.60 37.35
N GLY A 890 -1.18 -11.52 37.24
CA GLY A 890 -0.70 -12.02 35.94
C GLY A 890 0.73 -11.62 35.55
N PHE A 891 1.52 -10.96 36.40
CA PHE A 891 2.99 -10.86 36.25
C PHE A 891 3.69 -12.21 36.52
N THR A 892 3.17 -13.32 35.98
CA THR A 892 3.73 -14.65 36.18
C THR A 892 3.68 -15.41 34.87
N SER A 893 4.80 -16.01 34.45
CA SER A 893 4.89 -16.81 33.24
C SER A 893 4.67 -18.32 33.47
N ARG A 894 4.79 -18.78 34.73
CA ARG A 894 4.88 -20.20 35.11
C ARG A 894 6.03 -21.01 34.44
N ILE A 895 6.95 -20.33 33.74
CA ILE A 895 8.21 -20.90 33.22
C ILE A 895 9.13 -21.28 34.38
N ARG A 896 9.88 -22.37 34.20
CA ARG A 896 10.74 -23.04 35.17
C ARG A 896 12.14 -23.23 34.60
N SER A 897 13.04 -23.83 35.39
CA SER A 897 14.38 -24.21 34.95
C SER A 897 14.37 -25.09 33.69
N ALA A 898 15.51 -25.09 32.98
CA ALA A 898 15.79 -25.99 31.87
C ALA A 898 15.31 -27.44 32.13
N GLY A 899 14.71 -28.05 31.11
CA GLY A 899 14.11 -29.39 31.18
C GLY A 899 12.82 -29.54 32.00
N LEU A 900 12.31 -28.52 32.69
CA LEU A 900 11.04 -28.58 33.46
C LEU A 900 9.85 -27.89 32.76
N ASN A 901 10.05 -27.34 31.57
CA ASN A 901 9.06 -26.56 30.80
C ASN A 901 8.15 -27.44 29.91
N THR A 902 7.79 -28.63 30.38
CA THR A 902 7.05 -29.65 29.62
C THR A 902 5.52 -29.45 29.61
N ARG A 903 5.05 -28.22 29.81
CA ARG A 903 3.63 -27.86 29.86
C ARG A 903 3.19 -27.23 28.54
N GLU A 904 1.90 -27.35 28.24
CA GLU A 904 1.27 -26.68 27.09
C GLU A 904 0.28 -25.59 27.53
N ASN A 905 -0.05 -25.52 28.83
CA ASN A 905 -0.90 -24.48 29.41
C ASN A 905 -0.05 -23.42 30.13
N TRP A 906 -0.13 -22.19 29.64
CA TRP A 906 0.71 -21.06 30.01
C TRP A 906 -0.13 -19.86 30.41
N SER A 907 0.49 -18.85 31.03
CA SER A 907 -0.18 -17.58 31.30
C SER A 907 -0.19 -16.66 30.06
N VAL A 908 -1.03 -15.61 30.07
CA VAL A 908 -0.96 -14.53 29.07
C VAL A 908 0.45 -13.91 28.99
N PHE A 909 1.12 -13.70 30.13
CA PHE A 909 2.47 -13.13 30.20
C PHE A 909 3.49 -13.98 29.42
N ALA A 910 3.43 -15.30 29.57
CA ALA A 910 4.33 -16.22 28.86
C ALA A 910 4.17 -16.12 27.33
N GLY A 911 2.99 -15.78 26.84
CA GLY A 911 2.72 -15.53 25.42
C GLY A 911 3.47 -14.32 24.83
N PHE A 912 4.08 -13.47 25.67
CA PHE A 912 4.94 -12.35 25.30
C PHE A 912 6.43 -12.60 25.58
N VAL A 913 6.84 -13.77 26.08
CA VAL A 913 8.25 -14.06 26.37
C VAL A 913 9.00 -14.36 25.06
N VAL A 914 10.04 -13.57 24.81
CA VAL A 914 10.85 -13.58 23.58
C VAL A 914 12.36 -13.57 23.89
N ALA A 915 13.16 -13.99 22.93
CA ALA A 915 14.60 -13.77 22.90
C ALA A 915 14.94 -12.32 22.51
N SER A 916 16.24 -11.98 22.51
CA SER A 916 16.75 -10.62 22.26
C SER A 916 16.48 -10.07 20.86
N ASP A 917 16.15 -10.93 19.91
CA ASP A 917 15.73 -10.62 18.53
C ASP A 917 14.20 -10.46 18.36
N GLY A 918 13.42 -10.76 19.40
CA GLY A 918 11.96 -10.79 19.35
C GLY A 918 11.34 -12.16 19.01
N THR A 919 12.15 -13.21 18.78
CA THR A 919 11.65 -14.57 18.50
C THR A 919 11.01 -15.18 19.77
N LYS A 920 9.84 -15.81 19.65
CA LYS A 920 9.11 -16.38 20.80
C LYS A 920 9.76 -17.65 21.33
N ALA A 921 9.93 -17.73 22.65
CA ALA A 921 10.44 -18.93 23.33
C ALA A 921 9.40 -20.05 23.53
N ILE A 922 8.12 -19.75 23.28
CA ILE A 922 7.02 -20.72 23.25
C ILE A 922 6.38 -20.70 21.86
N GLY A 923 6.33 -21.85 21.22
CA GLY A 923 5.83 -22.02 19.85
C GLY A 923 4.32 -21.81 19.71
N SER A 924 3.84 -21.75 18.46
CA SER A 924 2.40 -21.66 18.15
C SER A 924 1.60 -22.92 18.49
N ASN A 925 2.29 -24.02 18.82
CA ASN A 925 1.76 -25.25 19.39
C ASN A 925 1.71 -25.23 20.94
N PHE A 926 2.07 -24.10 21.56
CA PHE A 926 2.20 -23.91 23.01
C PHE A 926 3.27 -24.76 23.69
N GLN A 927 4.23 -25.32 22.95
CA GLN A 927 5.36 -26.02 23.55
C GLN A 927 6.54 -25.06 23.75
N TRP A 928 7.24 -25.23 24.87
CA TRP A 928 8.51 -24.54 25.12
C TRP A 928 9.58 -25.06 24.16
N ASP A 929 10.29 -24.15 23.51
CA ASP A 929 11.42 -24.51 22.66
C ASP A 929 12.69 -24.62 23.52
N THR A 930 13.24 -25.84 23.59
CA THR A 930 14.41 -26.18 24.41
C THR A 930 15.69 -25.49 23.98
N ASP A 931 15.76 -24.93 22.77
CA ASP A 931 16.93 -24.16 22.34
C ASP A 931 17.08 -22.85 23.14
N TYR A 932 16.03 -22.40 23.86
CA TYR A 932 16.08 -21.29 24.82
C TYR A 932 16.34 -21.72 26.28
N ASP A 933 16.55 -23.01 26.58
CA ASP A 933 16.97 -23.45 27.93
C ASP A 933 18.23 -22.72 28.44
N PRO A 934 19.26 -22.39 27.62
CA PRO A 934 20.38 -21.56 28.04
C PRO A 934 19.99 -20.13 28.42
N ASN A 935 18.94 -19.57 27.80
CA ASN A 935 18.51 -18.19 28.01
C ASN A 935 17.84 -18.00 29.38
N LEU A 936 17.25 -19.06 29.95
CA LEU A 936 16.74 -19.08 31.32
C LEU A 936 17.79 -18.69 32.37
N THR A 937 19.09 -18.84 32.06
CA THR A 937 20.21 -18.40 32.92
C THR A 937 21.15 -17.38 32.25
N GLY A 938 20.61 -16.49 31.41
CA GLY A 938 21.35 -15.40 30.78
C GLY A 938 22.24 -15.80 29.59
N GLY A 939 22.21 -17.07 29.17
CA GLY A 939 22.74 -17.49 27.87
C GLY A 939 21.97 -16.81 26.73
N GLY A 940 22.55 -16.76 25.52
CA GLY A 940 21.88 -16.15 24.35
C GLY A 940 21.49 -14.66 24.49
N GLY A 941 21.95 -13.98 25.55
CA GLY A 941 21.52 -12.62 25.89
C GLY A 941 20.27 -12.55 26.77
N GLY A 942 19.81 -13.65 27.36
CA GLY A 942 18.65 -13.69 28.27
C GLY A 942 17.29 -13.77 27.56
N LEU A 943 16.24 -13.41 28.28
CA LEU A 943 14.84 -13.40 27.83
C LEU A 943 14.20 -12.06 28.13
N TYR A 944 13.17 -11.71 27.36
CA TYR A 944 12.58 -10.39 27.31
C TYR A 944 11.05 -10.49 27.22
N PHE A 945 10.36 -9.41 27.60
CA PHE A 945 8.92 -9.24 27.38
C PHE A 945 8.68 -8.40 26.12
N GLY A 946 8.03 -9.00 25.13
CA GLY A 946 7.77 -8.45 23.79
C GLY A 946 6.37 -7.83 23.61
N GLY A 947 5.72 -7.38 24.67
CA GLY A 947 4.43 -6.69 24.59
C GLY A 947 4.55 -5.28 24.00
N ALA A 948 3.58 -4.87 23.20
CA ALA A 948 3.67 -3.63 22.41
C ALA A 948 3.60 -2.36 23.27
N ASN A 949 2.81 -2.35 24.34
CA ASN A 949 2.72 -1.22 25.28
C ASN A 949 3.99 -1.12 26.14
N ALA A 950 4.54 -2.27 26.57
CA ALA A 950 5.81 -2.34 27.29
C ALA A 950 6.99 -1.87 26.41
N ILE A 951 7.05 -2.31 25.14
CA ILE A 951 8.03 -1.84 24.15
C ILE A 951 7.87 -0.33 23.92
N ALA A 952 6.65 0.19 23.79
CA ALA A 952 6.42 1.63 23.63
C ALA A 952 6.85 2.46 24.86
N ALA A 953 6.85 1.87 26.05
CA ALA A 953 7.30 2.51 27.28
C ALA A 953 8.82 2.44 27.52
N TYR A 954 9.50 1.42 26.98
CA TYR A 954 10.95 1.20 27.18
C TYR A 954 11.82 1.56 25.96
N GLY A 955 11.25 1.52 24.75
CA GLY A 955 11.94 1.74 23.47
C GLY A 955 12.53 0.46 22.82
N ALA A 956 12.44 -0.68 23.48
CA ALA A 956 12.89 -2.00 23.00
C ALA A 956 12.11 -3.13 23.69
N VAL A 957 12.40 -4.40 23.36
CA VAL A 957 11.94 -5.54 24.17
C VAL A 957 12.49 -5.41 25.61
N VAL A 958 11.65 -5.69 26.62
CA VAL A 958 11.96 -5.35 28.02
C VAL A 958 12.71 -6.50 28.70
N PRO A 959 13.94 -6.31 29.24
CA PRO A 959 14.70 -7.36 29.88
C PRO A 959 13.99 -8.00 31.08
N LEU A 960 13.87 -9.32 31.08
CA LEU A 960 13.38 -10.12 32.20
C LEU A 960 14.54 -10.74 32.98
N TYR A 961 14.33 -10.99 34.27
CA TYR A 961 15.36 -11.54 35.15
C TYR A 961 15.71 -12.98 34.78
N THR A 962 16.88 -13.17 34.16
CA THR A 962 17.44 -14.50 33.87
C THR A 962 18.70 -14.73 34.73
N PRO A 963 18.58 -15.36 35.92
CA PRO A 963 19.66 -15.43 36.90
C PRO A 963 20.81 -16.32 36.43
N SER A 964 22.06 -15.96 36.75
CA SER A 964 23.25 -16.73 36.33
C SER A 964 23.29 -18.18 36.83
N VAL A 965 22.47 -18.52 37.82
CA VAL A 965 22.13 -19.90 38.23
C VAL A 965 20.64 -19.89 38.57
N TRP A 966 19.86 -20.80 37.98
CA TRP A 966 18.44 -20.94 38.34
C TRP A 966 18.29 -21.43 39.79
N GLN A 967 17.45 -20.76 40.57
CA GLN A 967 17.17 -21.07 41.98
C GLN A 967 15.69 -21.35 42.21
N GLN A 968 15.35 -21.93 43.37
CA GLN A 968 13.96 -21.98 43.82
C GLN A 968 13.48 -20.54 44.07
N GLY A 969 12.28 -20.19 43.59
CA GLY A 969 11.79 -18.80 43.58
C GLY A 969 12.21 -17.97 42.36
N SER A 970 13.15 -18.44 41.51
CA SER A 970 13.42 -17.78 40.23
C SER A 970 12.16 -17.79 39.35
N SER A 971 11.63 -16.60 39.05
CA SER A 971 10.41 -16.40 38.26
C SER A 971 10.76 -15.61 37.00
N MET A 972 10.38 -16.13 35.83
CA MET A 972 10.37 -15.34 34.58
C MET A 972 9.13 -14.43 34.52
N GLY A 973 8.78 -13.81 35.65
CA GLY A 973 7.80 -12.73 35.80
C GLY A 973 8.42 -11.43 36.34
N HIS A 974 9.69 -11.48 36.75
CA HIS A 974 10.45 -10.32 37.21
C HIS A 974 11.18 -9.60 36.07
N LEU A 975 11.38 -8.30 36.24
CA LEU A 975 12.24 -7.44 35.42
C LEU A 975 13.71 -7.62 35.82
N ASP A 976 14.63 -7.43 34.88
CA ASP A 976 16.05 -7.73 35.11
C ASP A 976 16.75 -6.81 36.12
N ASP A 977 17.27 -7.42 37.19
CA ASP A 977 18.04 -6.79 38.26
C ASP A 977 19.41 -6.23 37.83
N SER A 978 19.94 -6.59 36.64
CA SER A 978 21.17 -5.96 36.13
C SER A 978 20.89 -4.68 35.34
N THR A 979 19.71 -4.59 34.72
CA THR A 979 19.23 -3.46 33.93
C THR A 979 18.58 -2.40 34.82
N PHE A 980 17.65 -2.79 35.68
CA PHE A 980 16.80 -1.89 36.46
C PHE A 980 17.37 -1.72 37.88
N THR A 981 18.28 -0.75 38.04
CA THR A 981 19.04 -0.56 39.29
C THR A 981 19.04 0.89 39.80
N GLY A 982 19.17 1.06 41.12
CA GLY A 982 19.26 2.37 41.76
C GLY A 982 17.98 3.19 41.57
N ASP A 983 18.12 4.45 41.13
CA ASP A 983 16.98 5.31 40.81
C ASP A 983 16.10 4.72 39.68
N ASP A 984 16.66 3.80 38.87
CA ASP A 984 15.98 3.05 37.81
C ASP A 984 15.56 1.62 38.22
N GLN A 985 15.46 1.34 39.52
CA GLN A 985 14.73 0.16 40.01
C GLN A 985 13.22 0.25 39.65
N LYS A 986 12.53 -0.87 39.75
CA LYS A 986 11.10 -1.10 39.45
C LYS A 986 10.49 -1.92 40.60
N ILE A 987 9.16 -1.97 40.72
CA ILE A 987 8.52 -2.83 41.74
C ILE A 987 8.79 -4.29 41.39
N MET A 988 8.62 -4.67 40.11
CA MET A 988 8.79 -6.05 39.66
C MET A 988 10.24 -6.51 39.47
N ASN A 989 11.23 -5.85 40.08
CA ASN A 989 12.60 -6.36 40.21
C ASN A 989 12.63 -7.62 41.11
N ALA A 990 13.50 -8.59 40.83
CA ALA A 990 13.53 -9.85 41.59
C ALA A 990 14.16 -9.71 42.99
N ASN A 991 15.05 -8.74 43.19
CA ASN A 991 15.77 -8.53 44.44
C ASN A 991 15.24 -7.33 45.25
N GLY A 992 14.45 -7.62 46.29
CA GLY A 992 13.97 -6.63 47.26
C GLY A 992 15.05 -6.19 48.25
N SER A 993 15.28 -4.88 48.36
CA SER A 993 16.29 -4.31 49.27
C SER A 993 15.70 -3.81 50.60
N GLN A 994 16.53 -3.77 51.66
CA GLN A 994 16.14 -3.15 52.94
C GLN A 994 16.23 -1.63 52.88
N GLY A 995 15.29 -0.94 53.52
CA GLY A 995 15.07 0.50 53.39
C GLY A 995 13.75 0.85 52.69
N LEU A 996 13.48 2.15 52.53
CA LEU A 996 12.30 2.63 51.82
C LEU A 996 12.46 2.35 50.32
N SER A 997 11.52 1.58 49.76
CA SER A 997 11.55 1.13 48.37
C SER A 997 10.53 1.88 47.50
N ILE A 998 10.45 1.51 46.23
CA ILE A 998 9.55 2.11 45.23
C ILE A 998 8.11 1.64 45.49
N ARG A 999 7.17 2.57 45.68
CA ARG A 999 5.74 2.27 45.90
C ARG A 999 4.83 2.75 44.76
N LYS A 1000 5.40 2.94 43.56
CA LYS A 1000 4.67 3.32 42.35
C LYS A 1000 5.10 2.46 41.16
N LEU A 1001 4.14 2.00 40.37
CA LEU A 1001 4.42 1.35 39.10
C LEU A 1001 4.98 2.36 38.10
N SER A 1002 6.03 1.95 37.40
CA SER A 1002 6.61 2.68 36.29
C SER A 1002 5.75 2.64 35.03
N ALA A 1003 6.11 3.46 34.03
CA ALA A 1003 5.52 3.38 32.70
C ALA A 1003 5.70 2.00 32.04
N ILE A 1004 6.79 1.28 32.35
CA ILE A 1004 7.07 -0.05 31.81
C ILE A 1004 6.09 -1.08 32.39
N GLU A 1005 5.90 -1.08 33.70
CA GLU A 1005 4.98 -2.03 34.38
C GLU A 1005 3.51 -1.73 34.03
N ILE A 1006 3.15 -0.44 33.89
CA ILE A 1006 1.84 -0.01 33.36
C ILE A 1006 1.68 -0.45 31.90
N GLY A 1007 2.75 -0.44 31.09
CA GLY A 1007 2.78 -0.97 29.74
C GLY A 1007 2.50 -2.48 29.73
N ILE A 1008 3.22 -3.26 30.54
CA ILE A 1008 3.01 -4.71 30.69
C ILE A 1008 1.57 -5.02 31.10
N LEU A 1009 0.99 -4.28 32.06
CA LEU A 1009 -0.42 -4.46 32.45
C LEU A 1009 -1.39 -4.22 31.28
N ARG A 1010 -1.10 -3.28 30.37
CA ARG A 1010 -1.92 -3.06 29.16
C ARG A 1010 -1.78 -4.19 28.14
N ASP A 1011 -0.58 -4.75 27.97
CA ASP A 1011 -0.35 -5.94 27.13
C ASP A 1011 -1.02 -7.19 27.72
N LEU A 1012 -1.12 -7.29 29.05
CA LEU A 1012 -1.94 -8.29 29.76
C LEU A 1012 -3.46 -8.02 29.71
N GLY A 1013 -3.90 -6.97 29.00
CA GLY A 1013 -5.31 -6.66 28.74
C GLY A 1013 -6.00 -5.72 29.74
N TYR A 1014 -5.28 -5.17 30.73
CA TYR A 1014 -5.88 -4.28 31.73
C TYR A 1014 -6.07 -2.84 31.25
N THR A 1015 -7.17 -2.22 31.69
CA THR A 1015 -7.33 -0.76 31.65
C THR A 1015 -6.71 -0.15 32.91
N VAL A 1016 -5.57 0.54 32.75
CA VAL A 1016 -4.76 1.10 33.87
C VAL A 1016 -4.27 2.53 33.65
N ARG A 1017 -4.24 3.31 34.74
CA ARG A 1017 -3.72 4.69 34.80
C ARG A 1017 -2.29 4.76 35.37
N ALA A 1018 -1.65 5.92 35.25
CA ALA A 1018 -0.48 6.30 36.06
C ALA A 1018 -0.91 7.09 37.32
N LEU A 1019 -0.03 7.21 38.31
CA LEU A 1019 -0.23 7.93 39.58
C LEU A 1019 0.84 9.01 39.82
#